data_AF-A0A3D1L160-F1
#
_entry.id   AF-A0A3D1L160-F1
#
_cell.length_a   1.000
_cell.length_b   1.000
_cell.length_c   1.000
_cell.angle_alpha   90.00
_cell.angle_beta   90.00
_cell.angle_gamma   90.00
#
_symmetry.space_group_name_H-M   'P 1'
#
loop_
_entity.id
_entity.type
_entity.pdbx_description
1 polymer ?
#
loop_
_entity_poly.entity_id
_entity_poly.type
_entity_poly.pdbx_seq_one_letter_code
_entity_poly.pdbx_strand_id
1 'polypeptide(L)'
;MATTYKTPGVYIEEISIFPPSVAQVETAIPAFIGYTESAVVDGTDYHVEKIVNPIKIGSLPEYEFFFGGAPKPTSVEVVLNGDNSVKSAKVNGVNLLYDSVRMFYINGGGDCYIVSVGKYNTSVAGVKKQDLIDGLAKLEKFDLPTLLVIPESVHLSVAEAGEVHSAMLAQSAKLQDRFAVLDIVKGDTEATPTSDPVADFRNNVGMNNLKYGAAYYPWLKTTLPFNVDYNAVVAGSYSKGGSPVVDIKTLFNSAMVAAIKNIDDDIALQASLVTPTFGLVATRPDLIIEAGKIYAFFKAFYSLTLKDIDATNENSAKNILNRYTAPTAEFTGLLKTFYDYNFFSKASNNTTVTLPAAWSDLLVPDTFAADFTTLTFAAPTTGANNIYTATKTAETAAPYYAALLGKLAAVVAKYFAELKAAREKRTETLFDIDPVYKAIATAIGKQSVVLPPSGAVVGLYAAVDNERGVWKAPANISISAVKGPAVNITHNDQESLNIDTEAGKSVNAIRAFTGKGTLIWGARTLAGNDNEWRYIPVRRFFNMVEESVKKATSRFVFEPNDANTWVKVRAMIENFLFLQWRAGALAGAKPDEAYFVRVGLGQTMTAQDILNGYMHVEIGMAAVRPAEFIILKFSHKLQQS
;
A
#
# COMPACT_ATOMS: atom_id res chain seq x y z
N MET A 1 -25.73 -14.44 44.10
CA MET A 1 -26.40 -14.79 45.38
C MET A 1 -27.84 -14.34 45.29
N ALA A 2 -28.81 -15.18 45.65
CA ALA A 2 -30.20 -14.76 45.71
C ALA A 2 -30.35 -13.66 46.77
N THR A 3 -30.90 -12.51 46.39
CA THR A 3 -31.14 -11.38 47.29
C THR A 3 -32.07 -11.85 48.41
N THR A 4 -31.56 -11.93 49.64
CA THR A 4 -32.36 -12.38 50.79
C THR A 4 -33.04 -11.17 51.41
N TYR A 5 -34.33 -10.98 51.13
CA TYR A 5 -35.14 -9.89 51.67
C TYR A 5 -35.46 -10.13 53.15
N LYS A 6 -35.02 -9.23 54.03
CA LYS A 6 -35.14 -9.37 55.49
C LYS A 6 -36.31 -8.57 56.10
N THR A 7 -37.04 -7.81 55.30
CA THR A 7 -38.11 -6.92 55.75
C THR A 7 -39.33 -7.01 54.82
N PRO A 8 -40.56 -6.85 55.33
CA PRO A 8 -41.74 -6.72 54.47
C PRO A 8 -41.70 -5.39 53.71
N GLY A 9 -41.85 -5.42 52.37
CA GLY A 9 -41.81 -4.21 51.52
C GLY A 9 -41.94 -4.52 50.03
N VAL A 10 -42.07 -3.48 49.20
CA VAL A 10 -42.00 -3.58 47.73
C VAL A 10 -40.57 -3.30 47.31
N TYR A 11 -39.97 -4.21 46.54
CA TYR A 11 -38.61 -4.10 46.04
C TYR A 11 -38.60 -3.99 44.53
N ILE A 12 -37.68 -3.19 44.00
CA ILE A 12 -37.42 -3.06 42.57
C ILE A 12 -36.03 -3.66 42.33
N GLU A 13 -35.98 -4.73 41.53
CA GLU A 13 -34.73 -5.27 40.99
C GLU A 13 -34.62 -4.93 39.51
N GLU A 14 -33.48 -4.41 39.09
CA GLU A 14 -33.14 -4.32 37.68
C GLU A 14 -32.56 -5.67 37.23
N ILE A 15 -33.41 -6.51 36.65
CA ILE A 15 -33.00 -7.71 35.96
C ILE A 15 -32.58 -7.28 34.55
N SER A 16 -31.29 -7.34 34.23
CA SER A 16 -30.85 -7.14 32.85
C SER A 16 -31.34 -8.31 31.99
N ILE A 17 -32.36 -8.04 31.17
CA ILE A 17 -33.04 -9.01 30.30
C ILE A 17 -32.49 -9.05 28.87
N PHE A 18 -31.56 -8.16 28.51
CA PHE A 18 -30.99 -8.20 27.16
C PHE A 18 -30.16 -9.47 27.00
N PRO A 19 -30.56 -10.41 26.11
CA PRO A 19 -29.78 -11.59 25.87
C PRO A 19 -28.45 -11.16 25.22
N PRO A 20 -27.33 -11.78 25.60
CA PRO A 20 -26.07 -11.58 24.90
C PRO A 20 -26.25 -11.97 23.43
N SER A 21 -25.69 -11.18 22.52
CA SER A 21 -25.81 -11.35 21.08
C SER A 21 -24.44 -11.57 20.45
N VAL A 22 -24.41 -12.34 19.35
CA VAL A 22 -23.24 -12.44 18.49
C VAL A 22 -23.29 -11.29 17.49
N ALA A 23 -22.26 -10.45 17.47
CA ALA A 23 -22.04 -9.49 16.39
C ALA A 23 -21.28 -10.20 15.27
N GLN A 24 -21.76 -10.04 14.03
CA GLN A 24 -21.07 -10.54 12.85
C GLN A 24 -19.77 -9.76 12.66
N VAL A 25 -18.67 -10.48 12.44
CA VAL A 25 -17.38 -9.87 12.09
C VAL A 25 -17.32 -9.52 10.61
N GLU A 26 -16.43 -8.58 10.27
CA GLU A 26 -16.09 -8.22 8.90
C GLU A 26 -15.57 -9.44 8.13
N THR A 27 -15.92 -9.58 6.85
CA THR A 27 -15.64 -10.80 6.08
C THR A 27 -14.60 -10.63 4.98
N ALA A 28 -14.35 -9.40 4.52
CA ALA A 28 -13.50 -9.10 3.38
C ALA A 28 -12.61 -7.86 3.61
N ILE A 29 -11.78 -7.91 4.67
CA ILE A 29 -10.72 -6.92 4.88
C ILE A 29 -9.40 -7.56 4.43
N PRO A 30 -8.91 -7.28 3.20
CA PRO A 30 -7.65 -7.81 2.74
C PRO A 30 -6.46 -7.11 3.38
N ALA A 31 -5.38 -7.86 3.56
CA ALA A 31 -4.06 -7.34 3.79
C ALA A 31 -3.19 -7.59 2.57
N PHE A 32 -2.71 -6.49 1.99
CA PHE A 32 -1.79 -6.46 0.86
C PHE A 32 -0.35 -6.33 1.38
N ILE A 33 0.51 -7.26 1.01
CA ILE A 33 1.93 -7.27 1.40
C ILE A 33 2.78 -7.06 0.16
N GLY A 34 3.71 -6.11 0.21
CA GLY A 34 4.57 -5.81 -0.93
C GLY A 34 5.44 -4.55 -0.77
N TYR A 35 6.04 -4.10 -1.85
CA TYR A 35 6.92 -2.93 -1.89
C TYR A 35 6.13 -1.64 -2.20
N THR A 36 6.52 -0.52 -1.60
CA THR A 36 5.88 0.79 -1.75
C THR A 36 6.89 1.88 -2.13
N GLU A 37 6.44 3.04 -2.59
CA GLU A 37 7.33 4.16 -2.90
C GLU A 37 7.96 4.74 -1.63
N SER A 38 7.10 4.93 -0.63
CA SER A 38 7.43 5.46 0.70
C SER A 38 6.66 4.69 1.77
N ALA A 39 6.96 4.95 3.04
CA ALA A 39 6.17 4.46 4.16
C ALA A 39 6.33 5.44 5.33
N VAL A 40 5.77 6.64 5.18
CA VAL A 40 5.92 7.72 6.17
C VAL A 40 4.68 7.81 7.04
N VAL A 41 4.84 7.52 8.33
CA VAL A 41 3.75 7.61 9.33
C VAL A 41 4.22 8.51 10.46
N ASP A 42 3.43 9.54 10.78
CA ASP A 42 3.73 10.52 11.83
C ASP A 42 5.16 11.12 11.71
N GLY A 43 5.60 11.36 10.48
CA GLY A 43 6.93 11.91 10.17
C GLY A 43 8.09 10.90 10.23
N THR A 44 7.82 9.62 10.53
CA THR A 44 8.82 8.54 10.55
C THR A 44 8.79 7.76 9.24
N ASP A 45 9.92 7.68 8.53
CA ASP A 45 10.07 6.81 7.34
C ASP A 45 10.39 5.38 7.78
N TYR A 46 9.40 4.49 7.68
CA TYR A 46 9.52 3.09 8.07
C TYR A 46 10.53 2.31 7.23
N HIS A 47 10.84 2.74 6.00
CA HIS A 47 11.89 2.11 5.20
C HIS A 47 13.28 2.40 5.78
N VAL A 48 13.52 3.62 6.24
CA VAL A 48 14.80 4.02 6.87
C VAL A 48 14.98 3.31 8.21
N GLU A 49 13.91 3.26 9.01
CA GLU A 49 13.92 2.63 10.34
C GLU A 49 13.78 1.10 10.28
N LYS A 50 13.62 0.51 9.09
CA LYS A 50 13.38 -0.93 8.88
C LYS A 50 12.19 -1.46 9.70
N ILE A 51 11.16 -0.63 9.82
CA ILE A 51 9.91 -0.96 10.49
C ILE A 51 8.98 -1.59 9.46
N VAL A 52 8.48 -2.79 9.77
CA VAL A 52 7.39 -3.42 9.02
C VAL A 52 6.17 -3.41 9.94
N ASN A 53 5.21 -2.54 9.63
CA ASN A 53 4.00 -2.36 10.42
C ASN A 53 2.78 -2.28 9.48
N PRO A 54 1.80 -3.18 9.62
CA PRO A 54 0.52 -3.08 8.92
C PRO A 54 -0.22 -1.78 9.23
N ILE A 55 -0.65 -1.06 8.21
CA ILE A 55 -1.43 0.18 8.33
C ILE A 55 -2.78 -0.04 7.66
N LYS A 56 -3.86 0.25 8.38
CA LYS A 56 -5.22 0.22 7.85
C LYS A 56 -5.47 1.48 7.03
N ILE A 57 -6.04 1.31 5.84
CA ILE A 57 -6.50 2.38 4.96
C ILE A 57 -7.90 2.08 4.46
N GLY A 58 -8.67 3.12 4.13
CA GLY A 58 -10.02 3.01 3.56
C GLY A 58 -10.12 3.52 2.12
N SER A 59 -9.06 4.09 1.55
CA SER A 59 -9.09 4.63 0.19
C SER A 59 -7.72 4.67 -0.50
N LEU A 60 -7.73 4.81 -1.84
CA LEU A 60 -6.49 5.00 -2.62
C LEU A 60 -5.77 6.33 -2.32
N PRO A 61 -6.44 7.48 -2.12
CA PRO A 61 -5.76 8.70 -1.68
C PRO A 61 -5.05 8.55 -0.32
N GLU A 62 -5.63 7.77 0.60
CA GLU A 62 -4.99 7.45 1.87
C GLU A 62 -3.77 6.52 1.67
N TYR A 63 -3.84 5.57 0.73
CA TYR A 63 -2.65 4.83 0.30
C TYR A 63 -1.56 5.79 -0.16
N GLU A 64 -1.88 6.71 -1.08
CA GLU A 64 -0.90 7.63 -1.66
C GLU A 64 -0.29 8.57 -0.62
N PHE A 65 -1.07 8.95 0.39
CA PHE A 65 -0.59 9.75 1.52
C PHE A 65 0.49 9.03 2.34
N PHE A 66 0.29 7.76 2.68
CA PHE A 66 1.24 7.00 3.52
C PHE A 66 2.37 6.35 2.73
N PHE A 67 2.08 5.89 1.51
CA PHE A 67 2.91 4.94 0.77
C PHE A 67 3.43 5.46 -0.58
N GLY A 68 2.98 6.64 -1.01
CA GLY A 68 3.29 7.21 -2.31
C GLY A 68 2.50 6.60 -3.47
N GLY A 69 2.85 7.03 -4.68
CA GLY A 69 2.07 6.82 -5.90
C GLY A 69 2.48 5.62 -6.74
N ALA A 70 1.94 5.59 -7.97
CA ALA A 70 2.17 4.52 -8.92
C ALA A 70 3.65 4.35 -9.29
N PRO A 71 4.18 3.11 -9.30
CA PRO A 71 5.58 2.86 -9.65
C PRO A 71 5.88 3.23 -11.10
N LYS A 72 7.11 3.66 -11.34
CA LYS A 72 7.65 3.81 -12.70
C LYS A 72 7.90 2.43 -13.31
N PRO A 73 7.78 2.27 -14.64
CA PRO A 73 8.11 1.01 -15.29
C PRO A 73 9.59 0.68 -15.09
N THR A 74 9.89 -0.60 -14.88
CA THR A 74 11.26 -1.08 -14.68
C THR A 74 11.94 -1.42 -16.00
N SER A 75 11.18 -1.74 -17.05
CA SER A 75 11.73 -1.86 -18.39
C SER A 75 10.80 -1.25 -19.44
N VAL A 76 11.41 -0.58 -20.40
CA VAL A 76 10.79 -0.03 -21.60
C VAL A 76 11.63 -0.52 -22.77
N GLU A 77 11.04 -1.30 -23.66
CA GLU A 77 11.69 -1.84 -24.86
C GLU A 77 10.92 -1.33 -26.08
N VAL A 78 11.59 -0.62 -26.99
CA VAL A 78 10.95 -0.05 -28.18
C VAL A 78 11.71 -0.43 -29.44
N VAL A 79 10.98 -0.93 -30.44
CA VAL A 79 11.51 -1.20 -31.77
C VAL A 79 11.05 -0.09 -32.71
N LEU A 80 12.01 0.55 -33.38
CA LEU A 80 11.80 1.61 -34.35
C LEU A 80 11.99 1.10 -35.78
N ASN A 81 11.22 1.66 -36.70
CA ASN A 81 11.42 1.51 -38.13
C ASN A 81 12.60 2.38 -38.62
N GLY A 82 12.99 2.21 -39.89
CA GLY A 82 14.08 2.98 -40.51
C GLY A 82 13.85 4.50 -40.50
N ASP A 83 12.59 4.93 -40.48
CA ASP A 83 12.12 6.32 -40.45
C ASP A 83 11.87 6.86 -39.02
N ASN A 84 12.31 6.15 -37.98
CA ASN A 84 12.07 6.44 -36.55
C ASN A 84 10.61 6.28 -36.07
N SER A 85 9.67 5.84 -36.92
CA SER A 85 8.33 5.51 -36.44
C SER A 85 8.36 4.27 -35.53
N VAL A 86 7.48 4.23 -34.52
CA VAL A 86 7.43 3.11 -33.56
C VAL A 86 6.79 1.89 -34.22
N LYS A 87 7.54 0.79 -34.27
CA LYS A 87 7.04 -0.52 -34.71
C LYS A 87 6.32 -1.27 -33.59
N SER A 88 6.93 -1.30 -32.40
CA SER A 88 6.36 -1.94 -31.21
C SER A 88 6.97 -1.36 -29.94
N ALA A 89 6.22 -1.41 -28.85
CA ALA A 89 6.68 -1.06 -27.52
C ALA A 89 6.26 -2.15 -26.54
N LYS A 90 7.13 -2.50 -25.60
CA LYS A 90 6.86 -3.38 -24.48
C LYS A 90 7.28 -2.67 -23.20
N VAL A 91 6.41 -2.71 -22.20
CA VAL A 91 6.61 -2.04 -20.92
C VAL A 91 6.31 -3.05 -19.83
N ASN A 92 7.23 -3.19 -18.87
CA ASN A 92 7.05 -4.09 -17.73
C ASN A 92 7.31 -3.33 -16.43
N GLY A 93 6.56 -3.70 -15.39
CA GLY A 93 6.76 -3.22 -14.02
C GLY A 93 6.96 -4.42 -13.08
N VAL A 94 7.79 -4.24 -12.06
CA VAL A 94 8.05 -5.25 -11.02
C VAL A 94 7.24 -4.99 -9.75
N ASN A 95 6.94 -3.72 -9.46
CA ASN A 95 6.20 -3.37 -8.25
C ASN A 95 4.71 -3.40 -8.56
N LEU A 96 4.02 -4.41 -8.04
CA LEU A 96 2.63 -4.70 -8.43
C LEU A 96 1.62 -4.25 -7.37
N LEU A 97 2.09 -3.92 -6.16
CA LEU A 97 1.24 -3.67 -5.00
C LEU A 97 0.27 -2.50 -5.22
N TYR A 98 0.77 -1.34 -5.64
CA TYR A 98 -0.04 -0.13 -5.88
C TYR A 98 -1.19 -0.40 -6.86
N ASP A 99 -0.88 -0.96 -8.02
CA ASP A 99 -1.90 -1.23 -9.04
C ASP A 99 -2.85 -2.36 -8.63
N SER A 100 -2.40 -3.33 -7.81
CA SER A 100 -3.27 -4.35 -7.22
C SER A 100 -4.28 -3.74 -6.25
N VAL A 101 -3.86 -2.81 -5.40
CA VAL A 101 -4.73 -2.06 -4.47
C VAL A 101 -5.68 -1.15 -5.24
N ARG A 102 -5.21 -0.53 -6.32
CA ARG A 102 -6.06 0.25 -7.23
C ARG A 102 -7.15 -0.62 -7.86
N MET A 103 -6.79 -1.82 -8.33
CA MET A 103 -7.77 -2.79 -8.85
C MET A 103 -8.76 -3.25 -7.77
N PHE A 104 -8.32 -3.40 -6.52
CA PHE A 104 -9.20 -3.70 -5.39
C PHE A 104 -10.29 -2.64 -5.21
N TYR A 105 -9.92 -1.36 -5.12
CA TYR A 105 -10.90 -0.27 -4.96
C TYR A 105 -11.81 -0.11 -6.18
N ILE A 106 -11.29 -0.25 -7.41
CA ILE A 106 -12.10 -0.19 -8.64
C ILE A 106 -13.19 -1.29 -8.67
N ASN A 107 -12.93 -2.43 -8.04
CA ASN A 107 -13.84 -3.58 -8.03
C ASN A 107 -14.67 -3.68 -6.75
N GLY A 108 -14.86 -2.58 -6.01
CA GLY A 108 -15.75 -2.52 -4.84
C GLY A 108 -15.08 -2.85 -3.50
N GLY A 109 -13.75 -2.74 -3.44
CA GLY A 109 -13.00 -2.83 -2.19
C GLY A 109 -13.35 -1.75 -1.17
N GLY A 110 -13.41 -2.13 0.10
CA GLY A 110 -13.55 -1.23 1.26
C GLY A 110 -12.23 -1.08 2.01
N ASP A 111 -12.26 -1.21 3.33
CA ASP A 111 -11.05 -1.14 4.16
C ASP A 111 -10.05 -2.26 3.84
N CYS A 112 -8.77 -1.92 3.81
CA CYS A 112 -7.68 -2.90 3.69
C CYS A 112 -6.48 -2.53 4.55
N TYR A 113 -5.60 -3.50 4.78
CA TYR A 113 -4.28 -3.29 5.37
C TYR A 113 -3.21 -3.28 4.30
N ILE A 114 -2.24 -2.38 4.43
CA ILE A 114 -1.02 -2.39 3.64
C ILE A 114 0.15 -2.73 4.55
N VAL A 115 0.94 -3.71 4.13
CA VAL A 115 2.19 -4.10 4.78
C VAL A 115 3.32 -3.81 3.82
N SER A 116 3.93 -2.62 3.98
CA SER A 116 5.10 -2.26 3.20
C SER A 116 6.32 -3.01 3.72
N VAL A 117 6.97 -3.79 2.86
CA VAL A 117 8.16 -4.58 3.19
C VAL A 117 9.47 -3.96 2.65
N GLY A 118 9.37 -2.88 1.89
CA GLY A 118 10.53 -2.18 1.36
C GLY A 118 10.16 -1.14 0.29
N LYS A 119 11.20 -0.47 -0.24
CA LYS A 119 11.07 0.49 -1.35
C LYS A 119 10.85 -0.23 -2.68
N TYR A 120 10.28 0.48 -3.64
CA TYR A 120 10.15 -0.01 -5.01
C TYR A 120 11.47 -0.54 -5.58
N ASN A 121 11.37 -1.72 -6.17
CA ASN A 121 12.46 -2.41 -6.81
C ASN A 121 12.68 -1.93 -8.24
N THR A 122 13.94 -1.92 -8.68
CA THR A 122 14.34 -1.61 -10.06
C THR A 122 14.39 -2.85 -10.96
N SER A 123 14.33 -4.05 -10.39
CA SER A 123 14.32 -5.32 -11.13
C SER A 123 13.69 -6.43 -10.29
N VAL A 124 13.30 -7.53 -10.94
CA VAL A 124 12.73 -8.72 -10.26
C VAL A 124 13.65 -9.31 -9.20
N ALA A 125 14.97 -9.16 -9.36
CA ALA A 125 15.96 -9.65 -8.39
C ALA A 125 15.89 -8.91 -7.06
N GLY A 126 15.26 -7.73 -7.01
CA GLY A 126 15.01 -6.98 -5.77
C GLY A 126 13.88 -7.58 -4.92
N VAL A 127 12.95 -8.33 -5.51
CA VAL A 127 11.86 -8.99 -4.78
C VAL A 127 12.43 -10.18 -4.01
N LYS A 128 12.42 -10.10 -2.67
CA LYS A 128 12.91 -11.17 -1.80
C LYS A 128 11.77 -11.91 -1.11
N LYS A 129 11.87 -13.25 -1.09
CA LYS A 129 10.96 -14.12 -0.34
C LYS A 129 10.89 -13.74 1.13
N GLN A 130 12.04 -13.48 1.76
CA GLN A 130 12.11 -13.23 3.20
C GLN A 130 11.35 -11.97 3.59
N ASP A 131 11.47 -10.88 2.81
CA ASP A 131 10.77 -9.62 3.06
C ASP A 131 9.24 -9.85 3.10
N LEU A 132 8.71 -10.66 2.16
CA LEU A 132 7.29 -11.00 2.09
C LEU A 132 6.83 -11.88 3.27
N ILE A 133 7.65 -12.86 3.68
CA ILE A 133 7.39 -13.72 4.85
C ILE A 133 7.42 -12.90 6.15
N ASP A 134 8.37 -11.96 6.29
CA ASP A 134 8.47 -11.09 7.46
C ASP A 134 7.27 -10.14 7.55
N GLY A 135 6.81 -9.60 6.42
CA GLY A 135 5.54 -8.88 6.33
C GLY A 135 4.35 -9.71 6.80
N LEU A 136 4.26 -10.96 6.36
CA LEU A 136 3.21 -11.90 6.76
C LEU A 136 3.24 -12.20 8.27
N ALA A 137 4.44 -12.40 8.82
CA ALA A 137 4.64 -12.65 10.25
C ALA A 137 4.27 -11.42 11.11
N LYS A 138 4.53 -10.20 10.63
CA LYS A 138 4.10 -8.96 11.30
C LYS A 138 2.58 -8.82 11.30
N LEU A 139 1.95 -9.11 10.17
CA LEU A 139 0.49 -9.09 10.02
C LEU A 139 -0.21 -10.07 10.98
N GLU A 140 0.43 -11.17 11.36
CA GLU A 140 -0.15 -12.17 12.27
C GLU A 140 -0.72 -11.57 13.55
N LYS A 141 -0.10 -10.50 14.04
CA LYS A 141 -0.44 -9.84 15.31
C LYS A 141 -1.68 -8.94 15.23
N PHE A 142 -2.30 -8.81 14.05
CA PHE A 142 -3.45 -7.95 13.80
C PHE A 142 -4.71 -8.78 13.58
N ASP A 143 -5.79 -8.41 14.26
CA ASP A 143 -7.01 -9.23 14.37
C ASP A 143 -8.03 -9.00 13.24
N LEU A 144 -8.02 -7.84 12.58
CA LEU A 144 -9.01 -7.48 11.56
C LEU A 144 -8.81 -8.09 10.16
N PRO A 145 -7.58 -8.34 9.66
CA PRO A 145 -7.40 -8.88 8.33
C PRO A 145 -8.03 -10.27 8.15
N THR A 146 -8.89 -10.43 7.15
CA THR A 146 -9.55 -11.71 6.81
C THR A 146 -9.11 -12.29 5.47
N LEU A 147 -8.46 -11.50 4.62
CA LEU A 147 -7.91 -11.97 3.34
C LEU A 147 -6.41 -11.67 3.26
N LEU A 148 -5.64 -12.61 2.69
CA LEU A 148 -4.20 -12.45 2.48
C LEU A 148 -3.89 -12.33 0.99
N VAL A 149 -3.15 -11.28 0.62
CA VAL A 149 -2.79 -10.98 -0.78
C VAL A 149 -1.33 -10.54 -0.88
N ILE A 150 -0.55 -11.24 -1.71
CA ILE A 150 0.88 -10.93 -1.95
C ILE A 150 1.14 -10.94 -3.47
N PRO A 151 0.80 -9.84 -4.18
CA PRO A 151 0.84 -9.82 -5.65
C PRO A 151 2.24 -10.06 -6.20
N GLU A 152 3.28 -9.56 -5.52
CA GLU A 152 4.67 -9.64 -5.98
C GLU A 152 5.30 -11.02 -5.77
N SER A 153 4.61 -11.96 -5.11
CA SER A 153 5.05 -13.36 -5.05
C SER A 153 5.28 -13.97 -6.43
N VAL A 154 4.61 -13.43 -7.46
CA VAL A 154 4.78 -13.86 -8.86
C VAL A 154 6.15 -13.55 -9.48
N HIS A 155 6.93 -12.66 -8.86
CA HIS A 155 8.28 -12.32 -9.33
C HIS A 155 9.38 -13.16 -8.67
N LEU A 156 9.01 -14.04 -7.73
CA LEU A 156 9.93 -15.02 -7.16
C LEU A 156 10.13 -16.21 -8.11
N SER A 157 11.12 -17.04 -7.82
CA SER A 157 11.17 -18.38 -8.42
C SER A 157 9.94 -19.19 -8.03
N VAL A 158 9.56 -20.17 -8.85
CA VAL A 158 8.36 -21.01 -8.61
C VAL A 158 8.41 -21.68 -7.23
N ALA A 159 9.58 -22.18 -6.82
CA ALA A 159 9.77 -22.80 -5.52
C ALA A 159 9.58 -21.80 -4.36
N GLU A 160 10.21 -20.63 -4.45
CA GLU A 160 10.09 -19.60 -3.42
C GLU A 160 8.67 -19.03 -3.33
N ALA A 161 7.99 -18.85 -4.47
CA ALA A 161 6.57 -18.47 -4.48
C ALA A 161 5.70 -19.53 -3.77
N GLY A 162 5.96 -20.82 -4.03
CA GLY A 162 5.30 -21.92 -3.34
C GLY A 162 5.49 -21.91 -1.82
N GLU A 163 6.68 -21.53 -1.35
CA GLU A 163 6.94 -21.33 0.09
C GLU A 163 6.14 -20.16 0.68
N VAL A 164 6.04 -19.03 -0.03
CA VAL A 164 5.20 -17.89 0.39
C VAL A 164 3.73 -18.29 0.44
N HIS A 165 3.23 -18.99 -0.59
CA HIS A 165 1.85 -19.47 -0.64
C HIS A 165 1.56 -20.45 0.50
N SER A 166 2.49 -21.38 0.76
CA SER A 166 2.39 -22.32 1.89
C SER A 166 2.32 -21.59 3.24
N ALA A 167 3.10 -20.52 3.41
CA ALA A 167 3.07 -19.68 4.62
C ALA A 167 1.73 -18.95 4.78
N MET A 168 1.17 -18.38 3.70
CA MET A 168 -0.16 -17.75 3.71
C MET A 168 -1.26 -18.74 4.11
N LEU A 169 -1.22 -19.97 3.58
CA LEU A 169 -2.15 -21.04 3.93
C LEU A 169 -1.98 -21.50 5.39
N ALA A 170 -0.73 -21.63 5.86
CA ALA A 170 -0.42 -22.01 7.22
C ALA A 170 -0.93 -21.00 8.24
N GLN A 171 -0.74 -19.70 7.97
CA GLN A 171 -1.24 -18.64 8.84
C GLN A 171 -2.77 -18.62 8.88
N SER A 172 -3.41 -18.78 7.71
CA SER A 172 -4.87 -18.86 7.61
C SER A 172 -5.43 -20.05 8.40
N ALA A 173 -4.76 -21.19 8.36
CA ALA A 173 -5.15 -22.36 9.16
C ALA A 173 -4.88 -22.20 10.66
N LYS A 174 -3.82 -21.47 11.04
CA LYS A 174 -3.47 -21.22 12.44
C LYS A 174 -4.49 -20.33 13.14
N LEU A 175 -4.92 -19.26 12.47
CA LEU A 175 -5.83 -18.27 13.05
C LEU A 175 -7.31 -18.58 12.79
N GLN A 176 -7.60 -19.31 11.70
CA GLN A 176 -8.94 -19.76 11.29
C GLN A 176 -9.93 -18.63 10.94
N ASP A 177 -9.48 -17.39 10.93
CA ASP A 177 -10.23 -16.19 10.55
C ASP A 177 -9.83 -15.66 9.16
N ARG A 178 -8.68 -16.11 8.60
CA ARG A 178 -8.16 -15.65 7.30
C ARG A 178 -8.35 -16.63 6.15
N PHE A 179 -8.32 -16.10 4.93
CA PHE A 179 -8.35 -16.84 3.68
C PHE A 179 -7.36 -16.26 2.67
N ALA A 180 -6.52 -17.09 2.07
CA ALA A 180 -5.47 -16.66 1.13
C ALA A 180 -5.96 -16.63 -0.32
N VAL A 181 -5.71 -15.52 -1.03
CA VAL A 181 -5.91 -15.44 -2.48
C VAL A 181 -4.54 -15.40 -3.15
N LEU A 182 -4.24 -16.46 -3.89
CA LEU A 182 -2.90 -16.77 -4.40
C LEU A 182 -2.79 -16.51 -5.90
N ASP A 183 -1.65 -15.95 -6.29
CA ASP A 183 -1.33 -15.65 -7.68
C ASP A 183 -0.31 -16.63 -8.24
N ILE A 184 -0.50 -17.02 -9.50
CA ILE A 184 0.34 -18.01 -10.17
C ILE A 184 1.51 -17.31 -10.87
N VAL A 185 2.73 -17.78 -10.61
CA VAL A 185 3.96 -17.34 -11.30
C VAL A 185 3.82 -17.61 -12.79
N LYS A 186 4.16 -16.63 -13.65
CA LYS A 186 3.94 -16.67 -15.11
C LYS A 186 2.49 -16.96 -15.52
N GLY A 187 1.52 -16.58 -14.68
CA GLY A 187 0.09 -16.74 -14.99
C GLY A 187 -0.41 -15.86 -16.15
N ASP A 188 0.47 -15.07 -16.77
CA ASP A 188 0.26 -14.35 -18.02
C ASP A 188 0.63 -15.14 -19.28
N THR A 189 1.20 -16.35 -19.13
CA THR A 189 1.65 -17.21 -20.23
C THR A 189 0.75 -18.42 -20.42
N GLU A 190 0.60 -18.89 -21.67
CA GLU A 190 -0.21 -20.08 -21.97
C GLU A 190 0.46 -21.37 -21.47
N ALA A 191 -0.35 -22.32 -21.02
CA ALA A 191 0.14 -23.65 -20.66
C ALA A 191 0.54 -24.42 -21.94
N THR A 192 1.76 -24.97 -21.94
CA THR A 192 2.32 -25.77 -23.02
C THR A 192 2.90 -27.07 -22.46
N PRO A 193 3.12 -28.12 -23.27
CA PRO A 193 3.69 -29.38 -22.77
C PRO A 193 5.05 -29.27 -22.09
N THR A 194 5.81 -28.19 -22.34
CA THR A 194 7.15 -27.96 -21.79
C THR A 194 7.20 -26.83 -20.76
N SER A 195 6.09 -26.11 -20.56
CA SER A 195 5.98 -24.99 -19.62
C SER A 195 4.50 -24.79 -19.27
N ASP A 196 4.10 -25.20 -18.08
CA ASP A 196 2.73 -25.08 -17.59
C ASP A 196 2.75 -24.35 -16.24
N PRO A 197 2.37 -23.05 -16.20
CA PRO A 197 2.39 -22.28 -14.96
C PRO A 197 1.41 -22.81 -13.90
N VAL A 198 0.33 -23.49 -14.32
CA VAL A 198 -0.65 -24.08 -13.41
C VAL A 198 -0.09 -25.35 -12.78
N ALA A 199 0.54 -26.22 -13.56
CA ALA A 199 1.22 -27.40 -13.05
C ALA A 199 2.38 -27.02 -12.10
N ASP A 200 3.18 -26.02 -12.48
CA ASP A 200 4.27 -25.48 -11.67
C ASP A 200 3.76 -24.98 -10.31
N PHE A 201 2.67 -24.20 -10.30
CA PHE A 201 2.01 -23.77 -9.06
C PHE A 201 1.54 -24.97 -8.23
N ARG A 202 0.83 -25.93 -8.84
CA ARG A 202 0.33 -27.13 -8.14
C ARG A 202 1.44 -27.93 -7.50
N ASN A 203 2.59 -28.05 -8.15
CA ASN A 203 3.72 -28.82 -7.63
C ASN A 203 4.42 -28.12 -6.44
N ASN A 204 4.29 -26.80 -6.31
CA ASN A 204 5.05 -26.02 -5.33
C ASN A 204 4.23 -25.45 -4.17
N VAL A 205 2.90 -25.27 -4.30
CA VAL A 205 2.03 -24.72 -3.23
C VAL A 205 1.86 -25.64 -2.00
N GLY A 206 2.39 -26.87 -2.05
CA GLY A 206 2.25 -27.86 -0.98
C GLY A 206 0.85 -28.49 -0.89
N MET A 207 0.63 -29.40 0.07
CA MET A 207 -0.64 -30.14 0.24
C MET A 207 -1.39 -29.78 1.53
N ASN A 208 -0.80 -28.93 2.38
CA ASN A 208 -1.35 -28.59 3.67
C ASN A 208 -2.33 -27.41 3.54
N ASN A 209 -3.39 -27.42 4.35
CA ASN A 209 -4.27 -26.26 4.55
C ASN A 209 -4.97 -25.73 3.29
N LEU A 210 -5.11 -26.55 2.24
CA LEU A 210 -5.65 -26.16 0.93
C LEU A 210 -7.06 -25.55 0.99
N LYS A 211 -7.86 -25.91 2.01
CA LYS A 211 -9.19 -25.32 2.19
C LYS A 211 -9.15 -23.82 2.47
N TYR A 212 -8.05 -23.29 2.99
CA TYR A 212 -7.90 -21.89 3.39
C TYR A 212 -7.39 -20.95 2.29
N GLY A 213 -7.33 -21.41 1.03
CA GLY A 213 -6.98 -20.50 -0.05
C GLY A 213 -7.60 -20.86 -1.38
N ALA A 214 -7.45 -19.95 -2.33
CA ALA A 214 -7.87 -20.11 -3.72
C ALA A 214 -6.85 -19.44 -4.65
N ALA A 215 -6.67 -20.03 -5.83
CA ALA A 215 -5.86 -19.45 -6.91
C ALA A 215 -6.72 -19.13 -8.12
N TYR A 216 -6.28 -18.15 -8.90
CA TYR A 216 -6.96 -17.66 -10.09
C TYR A 216 -6.01 -17.60 -11.28
N TYR A 217 -6.48 -18.07 -12.43
CA TYR A 217 -5.73 -18.06 -13.68
C TYR A 217 -6.65 -17.69 -14.85
N PRO A 218 -6.20 -16.87 -15.81
CA PRO A 218 -4.87 -16.25 -15.91
C PRO A 218 -4.83 -14.84 -15.31
N TRP A 219 -3.67 -14.18 -15.43
CA TRP A 219 -3.48 -12.76 -15.12
C TRP A 219 -4.40 -11.86 -15.96
N LEU A 220 -4.51 -10.60 -15.55
CA LEU A 220 -5.39 -9.60 -16.13
C LEU A 220 -4.60 -8.61 -16.99
N LYS A 221 -5.01 -8.44 -18.26
CA LYS A 221 -4.61 -7.30 -19.06
C LYS A 221 -5.50 -6.13 -18.66
N THR A 222 -4.97 -5.21 -17.87
CA THR A 222 -5.77 -4.09 -17.35
C THR A 222 -5.94 -2.97 -18.37
N THR A 223 -6.76 -1.98 -18.03
CA THR A 223 -6.84 -0.67 -18.70
C THR A 223 -6.00 0.39 -17.98
N LEU A 224 -5.29 0.00 -16.91
CA LEU A 224 -4.47 0.93 -16.13
C LEU A 224 -3.24 1.35 -16.94
N PRO A 225 -2.96 2.66 -17.05
CA PRO A 225 -1.78 3.15 -17.73
C PRO A 225 -0.54 2.98 -16.85
N PHE A 226 0.62 2.78 -17.47
CA PHE A 226 1.89 2.93 -16.76
C PHE A 226 2.17 4.41 -16.45
N ASN A 227 2.77 4.68 -15.28
CA ASN A 227 3.31 6.00 -14.94
C ASN A 227 4.65 6.21 -15.66
N VAL A 228 4.61 6.74 -16.88
CA VAL A 228 5.80 6.93 -17.73
C VAL A 228 6.14 8.42 -17.77
N ASP A 229 7.38 8.75 -17.45
CA ASP A 229 7.94 10.09 -17.62
C ASP A 229 9.12 10.07 -18.60
N TYR A 230 9.69 11.25 -18.85
CA TYR A 230 10.89 11.38 -19.67
C TYR A 230 12.04 10.47 -19.22
N ASN A 231 12.25 10.29 -17.91
CA ASN A 231 13.34 9.47 -17.40
C ASN A 231 13.15 8.00 -17.74
N ALA A 232 11.93 7.49 -17.59
CA ALA A 232 11.56 6.14 -18.00
C ALA A 232 11.74 5.93 -19.51
N VAL A 233 11.42 6.93 -20.35
CA VAL A 233 11.65 6.85 -21.80
C VAL A 233 13.15 6.79 -22.09
N VAL A 234 13.96 7.71 -21.59
CA VAL A 234 15.40 7.75 -21.93
C VAL A 234 16.21 6.59 -21.36
N ALA A 235 15.73 5.96 -20.29
CA ALA A 235 16.33 4.75 -19.71
C ALA A 235 15.94 3.45 -20.44
N GLY A 236 15.00 3.52 -21.39
CA GLY A 236 14.56 2.35 -22.16
C GLY A 236 15.63 1.78 -23.08
N SER A 237 15.41 0.56 -23.56
CA SER A 237 16.21 -0.08 -24.59
C SER A 237 15.54 0.05 -25.95
N TYR A 238 16.35 0.35 -26.97
CA TYR A 238 15.86 0.71 -28.29
C TYR A 238 16.60 -0.06 -29.37
N SER A 239 15.87 -0.49 -30.40
CA SER A 239 16.48 -1.04 -31.61
C SER A 239 15.87 -0.42 -32.87
N LYS A 240 16.67 -0.27 -33.92
CA LYS A 240 16.27 0.28 -35.21
C LYS A 240 16.83 -0.62 -36.32
N GLY A 241 15.94 -1.19 -37.14
CA GLY A 241 16.36 -2.12 -38.21
C GLY A 241 17.13 -3.36 -37.71
N GLY A 242 16.92 -3.77 -36.45
CA GLY A 242 17.65 -4.87 -35.80
C GLY A 242 18.95 -4.48 -35.10
N SER A 243 19.40 -3.22 -35.22
CA SER A 243 20.59 -2.71 -34.52
C SER A 243 20.21 -1.93 -33.25
N PRO A 244 20.95 -2.08 -32.13
CA PRO A 244 20.70 -1.29 -30.92
C PRO A 244 20.90 0.22 -31.15
N VAL A 245 20.04 1.04 -30.55
CA VAL A 245 20.22 2.50 -30.45
C VAL A 245 20.78 2.81 -29.06
N VAL A 246 22.03 3.24 -28.99
CA VAL A 246 22.78 3.38 -27.72
C VAL A 246 22.30 4.56 -26.88
N ASP A 247 21.99 5.71 -27.52
CA ASP A 247 21.42 6.87 -26.85
C ASP A 247 20.21 7.37 -27.65
N ILE A 248 19.02 7.10 -27.13
CA ILE A 248 17.76 7.49 -27.76
C ILE A 248 17.61 9.02 -27.89
N LYS A 249 18.24 9.79 -27.00
CA LYS A 249 18.15 11.26 -27.01
C LYS A 249 18.74 11.87 -28.27
N THR A 250 19.63 11.14 -28.96
CA THR A 250 20.19 11.57 -30.26
C THR A 250 19.14 11.66 -31.37
N LEU A 251 17.98 11.02 -31.19
CA LEU A 251 16.85 11.08 -32.12
C LEU A 251 15.84 12.18 -31.75
N PHE A 252 16.05 12.89 -30.64
CA PHE A 252 15.17 13.95 -30.17
C PHE A 252 15.76 15.33 -30.49
N ASN A 253 14.95 16.37 -30.26
CA ASN A 253 15.31 17.76 -30.42
C ASN A 253 16.50 18.09 -29.50
N SER A 254 17.67 18.27 -30.10
CA SER A 254 18.94 18.41 -29.39
C SER A 254 18.98 19.64 -28.48
N ALA A 255 18.33 20.74 -28.87
CA ALA A 255 18.25 21.95 -28.06
C ALA A 255 17.43 21.71 -26.77
N MET A 256 16.28 21.05 -26.90
CA MET A 256 15.45 20.70 -25.75
C MET A 256 16.11 19.66 -24.84
N VAL A 257 16.74 18.63 -25.41
CA VAL A 257 17.50 17.63 -24.64
C VAL A 257 18.63 18.30 -23.85
N ALA A 258 19.36 19.25 -24.46
CA ALA A 258 20.41 20.00 -23.77
C ALA A 258 19.84 20.87 -22.63
N ALA A 259 18.71 21.55 -22.87
CA ALA A 259 18.04 22.35 -21.85
C ALA A 259 17.53 21.51 -20.66
N ILE A 260 16.99 20.31 -20.92
CA ILE A 260 16.58 19.35 -19.89
C ILE A 260 17.81 18.87 -19.11
N LYS A 261 18.90 18.53 -19.81
CA LYS A 261 20.15 18.09 -19.15
C LYS A 261 20.72 19.16 -18.23
N ASN A 262 20.75 20.42 -18.66
CA ASN A 262 21.29 21.51 -17.85
C ASN A 262 20.51 21.68 -16.53
N ILE A 263 19.18 21.60 -16.56
CA ILE A 263 18.40 21.68 -15.32
C ILE A 263 18.44 20.39 -14.50
N ASP A 264 18.56 19.22 -15.12
CA ASP A 264 18.81 17.98 -14.38
C ASP A 264 20.15 18.06 -13.61
N ASP A 265 21.20 18.61 -14.22
CA ASP A 265 22.49 18.87 -13.56
C ASP A 265 22.34 19.86 -12.39
N ASP A 266 21.51 20.91 -12.55
CA ASP A 266 21.26 21.90 -11.50
C ASP A 266 20.40 21.34 -10.36
N ILE A 267 19.41 20.50 -10.65
CA ILE A 267 18.62 19.79 -9.63
C ILE A 267 19.52 18.86 -8.83
N ALA A 268 20.48 18.19 -9.47
CA ALA A 268 21.42 17.29 -8.79
C ALA A 268 22.29 18.00 -7.74
N LEU A 269 22.49 19.32 -7.84
CA LEU A 269 23.18 20.12 -6.82
C LEU A 269 22.49 20.07 -5.46
N GLN A 270 21.19 19.73 -5.39
CA GLN A 270 20.47 19.55 -4.12
C GLN A 270 21.19 18.57 -3.19
N ALA A 271 21.77 17.49 -3.72
CA ALA A 271 22.48 16.49 -2.93
C ALA A 271 23.75 17.04 -2.26
N SER A 272 24.35 18.09 -2.81
CA SER A 272 25.51 18.77 -2.21
C SER A 272 25.14 19.75 -1.10
N LEU A 273 23.87 20.14 -1.01
CA LEU A 273 23.34 21.08 -0.02
C LEU A 273 22.76 20.34 1.19
N VAL A 274 23.65 19.73 1.98
CA VAL A 274 23.27 19.06 3.22
C VAL A 274 22.77 20.09 4.23
N THR A 275 21.50 19.97 4.64
CA THR A 275 20.94 20.81 5.70
C THR A 275 21.67 20.50 7.00
N PRO A 276 22.31 21.48 7.66
CA PRO A 276 23.04 21.21 8.90
C PRO A 276 22.07 20.79 10.01
N THR A 277 22.54 19.93 10.91
CA THR A 277 21.82 19.66 12.17
C THR A 277 22.15 20.74 13.19
N PHE A 278 21.12 21.17 13.93
CA PHE A 278 21.28 22.15 14.99
C PHE A 278 21.56 21.45 16.32
N GLY A 279 22.76 21.64 16.87
CA GLY A 279 23.20 21.01 18.11
C GLY A 279 22.61 21.65 19.38
N LEU A 280 22.83 20.98 20.52
CA LEU A 280 22.58 21.59 21.83
C LEU A 280 23.55 22.76 22.04
N VAL A 281 23.01 23.92 22.42
CA VAL A 281 23.79 25.12 22.76
C VAL A 281 23.79 25.26 24.28
N ALA A 282 24.88 24.87 24.93
CA ALA A 282 25.08 25.03 26.38
C ALA A 282 26.05 26.18 26.71
N THR A 283 26.87 26.56 25.73
CA THR A 283 27.90 27.60 25.88
C THR A 283 27.95 28.54 24.67
N ARG A 284 28.61 29.69 24.83
CA ARG A 284 28.84 30.66 23.76
C ARG A 284 29.58 30.05 22.55
N PRO A 285 30.69 29.30 22.71
CA PRO A 285 31.35 28.61 21.60
C PRO A 285 30.41 27.73 20.78
N ASP A 286 29.46 27.04 21.43
CA ASP A 286 28.49 26.18 20.74
C ASP A 286 27.62 27.01 19.78
N LEU A 287 27.10 28.16 20.22
CA LEU A 287 26.30 29.05 19.36
C LEU A 287 27.10 29.58 18.16
N ILE A 288 28.39 29.90 18.34
CA ILE A 288 29.26 30.35 17.23
C ILE A 288 29.45 29.23 16.20
N ILE A 289 29.63 28.00 16.66
CA ILE A 289 29.72 26.83 15.79
C ILE A 289 28.41 26.64 15.00
N GLU A 290 27.27 26.68 15.67
CA GLU A 290 25.96 26.51 15.02
C GLU A 290 25.64 27.65 14.04
N ALA A 291 25.93 28.90 14.41
CA ALA A 291 25.79 30.04 13.51
C ALA A 291 26.72 29.92 12.28
N GLY A 292 27.94 29.40 12.46
CA GLY A 292 28.87 29.14 11.36
C GLY A 292 28.34 28.12 10.36
N LYS A 293 27.67 27.07 10.84
CA LYS A 293 26.99 26.08 9.96
C LYS A 293 25.88 26.74 9.14
N ILE A 294 25.06 27.59 9.77
CA ILE A 294 23.97 28.30 9.09
C ILE A 294 24.52 29.24 8.01
N TYR A 295 25.56 30.01 8.32
CA TYR A 295 26.21 30.89 7.34
C TYR A 295 26.81 30.11 6.17
N ALA A 296 27.48 28.99 6.45
CA ALA A 296 28.01 28.11 5.40
C ALA A 296 26.88 27.60 4.48
N PHE A 297 25.71 27.28 5.03
CA PHE A 297 24.54 26.86 4.27
C PHE A 297 23.96 28.00 3.40
N PHE A 298 23.84 29.22 3.94
CA PHE A 298 23.50 30.41 3.15
C PHE A 298 24.45 30.60 1.97
N LYS A 299 25.77 30.57 2.23
CA LYS A 299 26.81 30.75 1.22
C LYS A 299 26.75 29.66 0.16
N ALA A 300 26.60 28.39 0.56
CA ALA A 300 26.52 27.26 -0.36
C ALA A 300 25.34 27.39 -1.33
N PHE A 301 24.16 27.79 -0.83
CA PHE A 301 22.99 28.03 -1.69
C PHE A 301 23.15 29.25 -2.60
N TYR A 302 23.64 30.38 -2.05
CA TYR A 302 23.81 31.61 -2.82
C TYR A 302 24.85 31.47 -3.95
N SER A 303 25.90 30.68 -3.71
CA SER A 303 27.02 30.48 -4.64
C SER A 303 26.85 29.24 -5.54
N LEU A 304 25.64 28.72 -5.71
CA LEU A 304 25.38 27.62 -6.64
C LEU A 304 25.85 27.98 -8.06
N THR A 305 26.65 27.08 -8.65
CA THR A 305 27.13 27.21 -10.02
C THR A 305 26.18 26.48 -10.95
N LEU A 306 25.30 27.24 -11.60
CA LEU A 306 24.22 26.71 -12.42
C LEU A 306 24.63 26.52 -13.89
N LYS A 307 24.06 25.51 -14.54
CA LYS A 307 24.22 25.19 -15.96
C LYS A 307 23.11 25.81 -16.80
N ASP A 308 21.89 25.87 -16.27
CA ASP A 308 20.74 26.45 -16.93
C ASP A 308 20.68 27.97 -16.67
N ILE A 309 21.38 28.71 -17.53
CA ILE A 309 21.62 30.15 -17.40
C ILE A 309 20.96 30.99 -18.51
N ASP A 310 19.99 30.42 -19.23
CA ASP A 310 19.28 31.14 -20.30
C ASP A 310 18.56 32.37 -19.73
N ALA A 311 19.09 33.55 -20.03
CA ALA A 311 18.59 34.83 -19.54
C ALA A 311 17.22 35.17 -20.12
N THR A 312 16.85 34.61 -21.27
CA THR A 312 15.56 34.86 -21.93
C THR A 312 14.43 34.01 -21.35
N ASN A 313 14.77 32.90 -20.70
CA ASN A 313 13.82 32.02 -20.05
C ASN A 313 13.67 32.42 -18.57
N GLU A 314 12.54 33.01 -18.23
CA GLU A 314 12.17 33.35 -16.85
C GLU A 314 12.13 32.14 -15.90
N ASN A 315 12.03 30.92 -16.44
CA ASN A 315 12.09 29.66 -15.70
C ASN A 315 13.44 28.93 -15.89
N SER A 316 14.52 29.62 -16.25
CA SER A 316 15.87 29.08 -16.13
C SER A 316 16.28 28.98 -14.66
N ALA A 317 17.10 27.98 -14.32
CA ALA A 317 17.57 27.81 -12.94
C ALA A 317 18.20 29.10 -12.38
N LYS A 318 18.96 29.83 -13.21
CA LYS A 318 19.55 31.11 -12.81
C LYS A 318 18.51 32.18 -12.49
N ASN A 319 17.49 32.33 -13.33
CA ASN A 319 16.43 33.32 -13.10
C ASN A 319 15.54 32.95 -11.91
N ILE A 320 15.27 31.66 -11.70
CA ILE A 320 14.61 31.16 -10.50
C ILE A 320 15.45 31.52 -9.26
N LEU A 321 16.76 31.19 -9.25
CA LEU A 321 17.63 31.50 -8.10
C LEU A 321 17.65 33.01 -7.80
N ASN A 322 17.73 33.86 -8.83
CA ASN A 322 17.69 35.31 -8.68
C ASN A 322 16.39 35.80 -8.02
N ARG A 323 15.24 35.13 -8.23
CA ARG A 323 13.99 35.46 -7.51
C ARG A 323 14.10 35.15 -6.03
N TYR A 324 14.71 34.01 -5.67
CA TYR A 324 14.91 33.64 -4.27
C TYR A 324 15.95 34.50 -3.58
N THR A 325 16.96 35.02 -4.29
CA THR A 325 18.05 35.82 -3.72
C THR A 325 17.92 37.32 -3.98
N ALA A 326 16.80 37.77 -4.55
CA ALA A 326 16.54 39.18 -4.78
C ALA A 326 16.53 39.99 -3.46
N PRO A 327 16.78 41.32 -3.50
CA PRO A 327 16.81 42.16 -2.30
C PRO A 327 15.56 42.07 -1.41
N THR A 328 14.39 41.83 -2.01
CA THR A 328 13.09 41.73 -1.32
C THR A 328 12.67 40.29 -1.02
N ALA A 329 13.49 39.30 -1.34
CA ALA A 329 13.13 37.89 -1.23
C ALA A 329 13.28 37.35 0.19
N GLU A 330 12.58 36.25 0.47
CA GLU A 330 12.59 35.57 1.78
C GLU A 330 14.02 35.21 2.22
N PHE A 331 14.87 34.71 1.31
CA PHE A 331 16.28 34.40 1.58
C PHE A 331 17.04 35.61 2.12
N THR A 332 16.92 36.77 1.46
CA THR A 332 17.61 38.00 1.84
C THR A 332 17.11 38.52 3.19
N GLY A 333 15.81 38.41 3.44
CA GLY A 333 15.22 38.72 4.75
C GLY A 333 15.73 37.80 5.87
N LEU A 334 15.87 36.50 5.61
CA LEU A 334 16.45 35.53 6.54
C LEU A 334 17.94 35.79 6.78
N LEU A 335 18.70 36.11 5.73
CA LEU A 335 20.11 36.47 5.85
C LEU A 335 20.28 37.75 6.66
N LYS A 336 19.43 38.76 6.44
CA LYS A 336 19.40 39.98 7.27
C LYS A 336 19.08 39.64 8.72
N THR A 337 18.07 38.80 8.98
CA THR A 337 17.71 38.35 10.34
C THR A 337 18.86 37.59 11.00
N PHE A 338 19.59 36.77 10.24
CA PHE A 338 20.79 36.08 10.72
C PHE A 338 21.87 37.10 11.11
N TYR A 339 22.11 38.12 10.29
CA TYR A 339 23.00 39.22 10.67
C TYR A 339 22.45 39.99 11.88
N ASP A 340 21.16 40.32 11.97
CA ASP A 340 20.54 40.96 13.14
C ASP A 340 20.80 40.15 14.43
N TYR A 341 20.69 38.81 14.37
CA TYR A 341 20.97 37.92 15.51
C TYR A 341 22.45 37.92 15.92
N ASN A 342 23.36 37.97 14.94
CA ASN A 342 24.79 38.04 15.19
C ASN A 342 25.26 39.46 15.56
N PHE A 343 24.56 40.50 15.14
CA PHE A 343 24.94 41.90 15.27
C PHE A 343 23.81 42.70 15.95
N PHE A 344 23.82 42.73 17.28
CA PHE A 344 22.99 43.67 18.03
C PHE A 344 23.33 45.12 17.64
N SER A 345 22.33 46.01 17.57
CA SER A 345 22.44 47.34 16.94
C SER A 345 23.72 48.12 17.29
N LYS A 346 24.31 48.77 16.27
CA LYS A 346 25.50 49.63 16.40
C LYS A 346 25.35 50.67 17.51
N ALA A 347 24.14 51.21 17.71
CA ALA A 347 23.82 52.20 18.73
C ALA A 347 23.97 51.69 20.18
N SER A 348 23.91 50.38 20.43
CA SER A 348 23.92 49.82 21.79
C SER A 348 25.31 49.39 22.30
N ASN A 349 26.30 49.19 21.42
CA ASN A 349 27.55 48.50 21.78
C ASN A 349 28.84 49.32 21.69
N ASN A 350 28.85 50.54 21.16
CA ASN A 350 30.00 51.48 21.12
C ASN A 350 31.40 50.85 20.80
N THR A 351 31.45 49.70 20.13
CA THR A 351 32.66 48.96 19.77
C THR A 351 32.55 48.48 18.33
N THR A 352 33.65 48.58 17.59
CA THR A 352 33.80 48.02 16.24
C THR A 352 33.67 46.49 16.32
N VAL A 353 32.54 45.95 15.85
CA VAL A 353 32.34 44.50 15.82
C VAL A 353 33.11 43.92 14.64
N THR A 354 34.17 43.16 14.92
CA THR A 354 34.94 42.44 13.88
C THR A 354 34.27 41.10 13.59
N LEU A 355 33.78 40.92 12.36
CA LEU A 355 33.30 39.62 11.86
C LEU A 355 34.38 38.54 12.07
N PRO A 356 34.01 37.29 12.43
CA PRO A 356 34.90 36.16 12.23
C PRO A 356 35.38 36.17 10.77
N ALA A 357 36.68 35.95 10.52
CA ALA A 357 37.26 36.06 9.18
C ALA A 357 36.57 35.17 8.13
N ALA A 358 35.90 34.09 8.55
CA ALA A 358 35.10 33.21 7.69
C ALA A 358 33.80 33.85 7.14
N TRP A 359 33.36 34.99 7.69
CA TRP A 359 32.09 35.66 7.39
C TRP A 359 32.27 37.03 6.71
N SER A 360 33.48 37.33 6.21
CA SER A 360 33.82 38.62 5.59
C SER A 360 33.24 38.85 4.20
N ASP A 361 32.74 37.80 3.53
CA ASP A 361 32.12 37.88 2.21
C ASP A 361 30.65 38.28 2.35
N LEU A 362 30.33 39.56 2.18
CA LEU A 362 28.94 40.01 2.11
C LEU A 362 28.23 39.33 0.93
N LEU A 363 27.29 38.41 1.23
CA LEU A 363 26.56 37.65 0.21
C LEU A 363 25.55 38.54 -0.54
N VAL A 364 25.06 39.62 0.06
CA VAL A 364 24.12 40.59 -0.57
C VAL A 364 24.66 42.02 -0.45
N PRO A 365 24.34 42.93 -1.40
CA PRO A 365 24.84 44.31 -1.39
C PRO A 365 24.52 45.05 -0.08
N ASP A 366 25.47 45.89 0.34
CA ASP A 366 25.40 46.67 1.57
C ASP A 366 24.28 47.73 1.53
N THR A 367 23.09 47.30 1.92
CA THR A 367 22.02 48.19 2.40
C THR A 367 21.86 48.07 3.92
N PHE A 368 22.85 47.47 4.60
CA PHE A 368 22.90 47.29 6.06
C PHE A 368 23.19 48.61 6.82
N ALA A 369 23.18 49.74 6.12
CA ALA A 369 23.45 51.07 6.65
C ALA A 369 22.32 51.66 7.52
N ALA A 370 21.18 50.98 7.67
CA ALA A 370 20.12 51.38 8.60
C ALA A 370 20.20 50.53 9.88
N ASP A 371 20.20 51.19 11.04
CA ASP A 371 20.19 50.57 12.35
C ASP A 371 19.27 49.34 12.40
N PHE A 372 19.87 48.19 12.73
CA PHE A 372 19.14 46.96 13.03
C PHE A 372 18.09 47.26 14.12
N THR A 373 16.81 47.01 13.83
CA THR A 373 15.72 47.25 14.79
C THR A 373 15.97 46.46 16.07
N THR A 374 15.75 47.08 17.23
CA THR A 374 15.95 46.47 18.55
C THR A 374 15.19 45.15 18.66
N LEU A 375 15.92 44.03 18.66
CA LEU A 375 15.36 42.75 19.08
C LEU A 375 15.08 42.81 20.59
N THR A 376 13.87 42.44 20.98
CA THR A 376 13.40 42.39 22.37
C THR A 376 13.93 41.15 23.10
N PHE A 377 15.24 40.95 23.12
CA PHE A 377 15.83 40.12 24.17
C PHE A 377 15.78 40.95 25.45
N ALA A 378 15.11 40.45 26.50
CA ALA A 378 15.13 41.13 27.79
C ALA A 378 16.59 41.29 28.24
N ALA A 379 17.07 42.53 28.29
CA ALA A 379 18.43 42.85 28.68
C ALA A 379 18.70 42.34 30.11
N PRO A 380 19.83 41.66 30.38
CA PRO A 380 20.29 41.49 31.75
C PRO A 380 20.53 42.88 32.35
N THR A 381 20.09 43.09 33.60
CA THR A 381 20.08 44.40 34.25
C THR A 381 21.46 45.01 34.54
N THR A 382 22.56 44.32 34.22
CA THR A 382 23.93 44.79 34.42
C THR A 382 24.89 44.20 33.38
N GLY A 383 25.29 44.99 32.38
CA GLY A 383 26.32 44.64 31.39
C GLY A 383 25.81 44.72 29.94
N ALA A 384 26.63 45.29 29.05
CA ALA A 384 26.27 45.52 27.66
C ALA A 384 25.72 44.26 26.97
N ASN A 385 24.62 44.41 26.23
CA ASN A 385 23.90 43.37 25.51
C ASN A 385 24.70 42.86 24.30
N ASN A 386 25.80 42.17 24.57
CA ASN A 386 26.58 41.46 23.56
C ASN A 386 26.35 39.96 23.75
N ILE A 387 25.67 39.32 22.78
CA ILE A 387 25.47 37.86 22.73
C ILE A 387 26.80 37.08 22.83
N TYR A 388 27.91 37.75 22.53
CA TYR A 388 29.25 37.20 22.65
C TYR A 388 29.89 37.38 24.04
N THR A 389 29.19 37.82 25.09
CA THR A 389 29.80 38.01 26.43
C THR A 389 29.06 37.34 27.60
N ALA A 390 27.83 36.83 27.42
CA ALA A 390 27.04 36.21 28.49
C ALA A 390 26.41 34.85 28.08
N THR A 391 26.74 33.76 28.79
CA THR A 391 26.34 32.37 28.46
C THR A 391 24.82 32.15 28.42
N LYS A 392 24.08 32.71 29.38
CA LYS A 392 22.62 32.53 29.48
C LYS A 392 21.85 33.16 28.30
N THR A 393 22.43 34.18 27.67
CA THR A 393 21.91 34.81 26.46
C THR A 393 22.04 33.89 25.25
N ALA A 394 23.10 33.07 25.17
CA ALA A 394 23.31 32.14 24.06
C ALA A 394 22.31 30.96 24.07
N GLU A 395 22.05 30.37 25.24
CA GLU A 395 21.03 29.32 25.43
C GLU A 395 19.63 29.83 25.04
N THR A 396 19.30 31.08 25.43
CA THR A 396 18.00 31.70 25.12
C THR A 396 17.85 32.04 23.63
N ALA A 397 18.96 32.32 22.93
CA ALA A 397 18.96 32.64 21.50
C ALA A 397 18.86 31.38 20.60
N ALA A 398 19.28 30.22 21.09
CA ALA A 398 19.38 28.98 20.32
C ALA A 398 18.07 28.57 19.57
N PRO A 399 16.86 28.65 20.18
CA PRO A 399 15.62 28.34 19.47
C PRO A 399 15.36 29.22 18.24
N TYR A 400 15.83 30.47 18.26
CA TYR A 400 15.66 31.41 17.13
C TYR A 400 16.57 31.07 15.96
N TYR A 401 17.81 30.65 16.23
CA TYR A 401 18.73 30.15 15.20
C TYR A 401 18.26 28.83 14.62
N ALA A 402 17.74 27.91 15.45
CA ALA A 402 17.13 26.67 14.99
C ALA A 402 15.91 26.94 14.09
N ALA A 403 15.03 27.86 14.48
CA ALA A 403 13.88 28.26 13.67
C ALA A 403 14.31 28.95 12.35
N LEU A 404 15.35 29.79 12.37
CA LEU A 404 15.90 30.42 11.17
C LEU A 404 16.46 29.38 10.20
N LEU A 405 17.18 28.38 10.71
CA LEU A 405 17.69 27.26 9.92
C LEU A 405 16.55 26.46 9.29
N GLY A 406 15.49 26.16 10.05
CA GLY A 406 14.29 25.48 9.51
C GLY A 406 13.63 26.27 8.37
N LYS A 407 13.51 27.60 8.52
CA LYS A 407 12.98 28.47 7.45
C LYS A 407 13.91 28.52 6.23
N LEU A 408 15.22 28.64 6.43
CA LEU A 408 16.19 28.62 5.34
C LEU A 408 16.14 27.28 4.58
N ALA A 409 16.10 26.16 5.30
CA ALA A 409 15.96 24.84 4.70
C ALA A 409 14.66 24.74 3.86
N ALA A 410 13.55 25.30 4.35
CA ALA A 410 12.30 25.37 3.58
C ALA A 410 12.43 26.24 2.31
N VAL A 411 13.12 27.38 2.37
CA VAL A 411 13.40 28.23 1.20
C VAL A 411 14.23 27.49 0.15
N VAL A 412 15.29 26.80 0.57
CA VAL A 412 16.11 25.97 -0.32
C VAL A 412 15.28 24.84 -0.94
N ALA A 413 14.42 24.19 -0.15
CA ALA A 413 13.53 23.14 -0.64
C ALA A 413 12.52 23.68 -1.69
N LYS A 414 11.93 24.86 -1.48
CA LYS A 414 11.04 25.52 -2.44
C LYS A 414 11.73 25.81 -3.77
N TYR A 415 12.97 26.31 -3.74
CA TYR A 415 13.77 26.53 -4.94
C TYR A 415 13.93 25.25 -5.78
N PHE A 416 14.33 24.13 -5.16
CA PHE A 416 14.48 22.86 -5.88
C PHE A 416 13.15 22.26 -6.33
N ALA A 417 12.06 22.50 -5.61
CA ALA A 417 10.72 22.13 -6.07
C ALA A 417 10.34 22.90 -7.34
N GLU A 418 10.64 24.19 -7.40
CA GLU A 418 10.41 25.03 -8.58
C GLU A 418 11.30 24.64 -9.78
N LEU A 419 12.56 24.25 -9.54
CA LEU A 419 13.40 23.67 -10.59
C LEU A 419 12.80 22.39 -11.17
N LYS A 420 12.29 21.49 -10.33
CA LYS A 420 11.64 20.25 -10.78
C LYS A 420 10.39 20.55 -11.62
N ALA A 421 9.58 21.52 -11.22
CA ALA A 421 8.43 21.96 -12.01
C ALA A 421 8.85 22.59 -13.36
N ALA A 422 9.89 23.42 -13.38
CA ALA A 422 10.44 23.98 -14.63
C ALA A 422 10.97 22.89 -15.56
N ARG A 423 11.59 21.85 -14.99
CA ARG A 423 12.06 20.67 -15.71
C ARG A 423 10.92 19.86 -16.32
N GLU A 424 9.82 19.66 -15.59
CA GLU A 424 8.60 19.00 -16.11
C GLU A 424 8.05 19.74 -17.33
N LYS A 425 7.89 21.06 -17.24
CA LYS A 425 7.42 21.90 -18.36
C LYS A 425 8.29 21.76 -19.62
N ARG A 426 9.60 21.56 -19.47
CA ARG A 426 10.50 21.33 -20.61
C ARG A 426 10.30 19.96 -21.24
N THR A 427 10.03 18.94 -20.44
CA THR A 427 9.69 17.60 -20.97
C THR A 427 8.33 17.59 -21.67
N GLU A 428 7.36 18.38 -21.20
CA GLU A 428 6.09 18.63 -21.90
C GLU A 428 6.33 19.35 -23.23
N THR A 429 7.16 20.41 -23.22
CA THR A 429 7.52 21.12 -24.45
C THR A 429 8.18 20.18 -25.46
N LEU A 430 9.09 19.31 -25.00
CA LEU A 430 9.69 18.28 -25.86
C LEU A 430 8.63 17.34 -26.45
N PHE A 431 7.65 16.90 -25.64
CA PHE A 431 6.52 16.10 -26.12
C PHE A 431 5.71 16.79 -27.22
N ASP A 432 5.52 18.10 -27.11
CA ASP A 432 4.72 18.85 -28.09
C ASP A 432 5.44 19.11 -29.41
N ILE A 433 6.73 19.43 -29.35
CA ILE A 433 7.49 19.87 -30.53
C ILE A 433 8.29 18.75 -31.21
N ASP A 434 8.60 17.66 -30.50
CA ASP A 434 9.41 16.57 -31.04
C ASP A 434 8.55 15.38 -31.47
N PRO A 435 8.41 15.12 -32.78
CA PRO A 435 7.53 14.05 -33.27
C PRO A 435 8.03 12.64 -32.91
N VAL A 436 9.34 12.43 -32.76
CA VAL A 436 9.91 11.11 -32.46
C VAL A 436 9.68 10.76 -31.00
N TYR A 437 10.01 11.67 -30.09
CA TYR A 437 9.73 11.54 -28.66
C TYR A 437 8.23 11.40 -28.41
N LYS A 438 7.40 12.23 -29.05
CA LYS A 438 5.93 12.14 -28.97
C LYS A 438 5.42 10.76 -29.39
N ALA A 439 5.89 10.24 -30.53
CA ALA A 439 5.48 8.93 -31.02
C ALA A 439 5.89 7.80 -30.06
N ILE A 440 7.11 7.84 -29.53
CA ILE A 440 7.62 6.89 -28.55
C ILE A 440 6.81 6.95 -27.26
N ALA A 441 6.70 8.11 -26.63
CA ALA A 441 5.95 8.31 -25.40
C ALA A 441 4.47 7.89 -25.57
N THR A 442 3.85 8.21 -26.70
CA THR A 442 2.48 7.78 -27.01
C THR A 442 2.36 6.26 -27.16
N ALA A 443 3.31 5.61 -27.82
CA ALA A 443 3.29 4.16 -27.99
C ALA A 443 3.51 3.40 -26.67
N ILE A 444 4.37 3.93 -25.80
CA ILE A 444 4.59 3.44 -24.45
C ILE A 444 3.32 3.63 -23.61
N GLY A 445 2.70 4.82 -23.66
CA GLY A 445 1.46 5.12 -22.92
C GLY A 445 0.23 4.31 -23.37
N LYS A 446 0.26 3.69 -24.55
CA LYS A 446 -0.77 2.73 -25.00
C LYS A 446 -0.64 1.34 -24.36
N GLN A 447 0.53 1.02 -23.81
CA GLN A 447 0.72 -0.21 -23.05
C GLN A 447 -0.05 -0.12 -21.73
N SER A 448 -0.52 -1.26 -21.25
CA SER A 448 -1.27 -1.33 -20.00
C SER A 448 -0.62 -2.32 -19.06
N VAL A 449 -0.80 -2.07 -17.77
CA VAL A 449 -0.23 -2.94 -16.73
C VAL A 449 -0.90 -4.31 -16.82
N VAL A 450 -0.09 -5.37 -16.90
CA VAL A 450 -0.57 -6.75 -16.75
C VAL A 450 -0.38 -7.12 -15.30
N LEU A 451 -1.46 -7.53 -14.62
CA LEU A 451 -1.44 -7.78 -13.19
C LEU A 451 -1.91 -9.19 -12.85
N PRO A 452 -1.36 -9.79 -11.79
CA PRO A 452 -1.98 -10.93 -11.16
C PRO A 452 -3.42 -10.58 -10.68
N PRO A 453 -4.33 -11.56 -10.66
CA PRO A 453 -5.75 -11.30 -10.44
C PRO A 453 -6.14 -11.01 -8.99
N SER A 454 -5.31 -11.38 -7.99
CA SER A 454 -5.69 -11.33 -6.57
C SER A 454 -6.29 -10.00 -6.12
N GLY A 455 -5.69 -8.86 -6.49
CA GLY A 455 -6.19 -7.53 -6.10
C GLY A 455 -7.61 -7.25 -6.59
N ALA A 456 -7.90 -7.55 -7.85
CA ALA A 456 -9.24 -7.40 -8.41
C ALA A 456 -10.23 -8.40 -7.77
N VAL A 457 -9.79 -9.64 -7.56
CA VAL A 457 -10.60 -10.72 -6.98
C VAL A 457 -11.03 -10.39 -5.55
N VAL A 458 -10.13 -9.92 -4.69
CA VAL A 458 -10.51 -9.56 -3.31
C VAL A 458 -11.41 -8.33 -3.25
N GLY A 459 -11.32 -7.44 -4.24
CA GLY A 459 -12.29 -6.34 -4.41
C GLY A 459 -13.69 -6.89 -4.67
N LEU A 460 -13.79 -7.84 -5.60
CA LEU A 460 -15.06 -8.51 -5.89
C LEU A 460 -15.56 -9.39 -4.74
N TYR A 461 -14.68 -9.95 -3.90
CA TYR A 461 -15.10 -10.62 -2.66
C TYR A 461 -15.78 -9.61 -1.73
N ALA A 462 -15.16 -8.45 -1.50
CA ALA A 462 -15.75 -7.40 -0.66
C ALA A 462 -17.09 -6.91 -1.22
N ALA A 463 -17.18 -6.67 -2.53
CA ALA A 463 -18.41 -6.27 -3.19
C ALA A 463 -19.54 -7.31 -3.01
N VAL A 464 -19.25 -8.59 -3.26
CA VAL A 464 -20.24 -9.67 -3.13
C VAL A 464 -20.68 -9.87 -1.70
N ASP A 465 -19.75 -9.82 -0.76
CA ASP A 465 -20.03 -9.98 0.66
C ASP A 465 -20.97 -8.86 1.14
N ASN A 466 -20.72 -7.61 0.73
CA ASN A 466 -21.54 -6.46 1.07
C ASN A 466 -22.95 -6.53 0.44
N GLU A 467 -23.06 -7.00 -0.80
CA GLU A 467 -24.33 -7.03 -1.52
C GLU A 467 -25.20 -8.25 -1.20
N ARG A 468 -24.57 -9.42 -1.00
CA ARG A 468 -25.27 -10.72 -0.96
C ARG A 468 -24.78 -11.67 0.13
N GLY A 469 -23.85 -11.25 0.97
CA GLY A 469 -23.30 -12.04 2.07
C GLY A 469 -22.20 -13.02 1.64
N VAL A 470 -21.33 -13.36 2.59
CA VAL A 470 -20.15 -14.21 2.40
C VAL A 470 -20.45 -15.64 1.92
N TRP A 471 -21.67 -16.13 2.17
CA TRP A 471 -22.15 -17.44 1.72
C TRP A 471 -22.45 -17.49 0.22
N LYS A 472 -22.43 -16.35 -0.47
CA LYS A 472 -22.63 -16.33 -1.92
C LYS A 472 -21.31 -16.49 -2.65
N ALA A 473 -21.27 -17.43 -3.60
CA ALA A 473 -20.10 -17.62 -4.45
C ALA A 473 -19.70 -16.32 -5.20
N PRO A 474 -18.42 -15.90 -5.10
CA PRO A 474 -17.87 -14.74 -5.80
C PRO A 474 -17.44 -15.11 -7.23
N ALA A 475 -18.36 -15.71 -7.99
CA ALA A 475 -18.18 -16.12 -9.37
C ALA A 475 -19.38 -15.72 -10.23
N ASN A 476 -19.21 -15.76 -11.56
CA ASN A 476 -20.13 -15.18 -12.54
C ASN A 476 -20.30 -13.66 -12.33
N ILE A 477 -19.18 -12.96 -12.13
CA ILE A 477 -19.12 -11.52 -11.88
C ILE A 477 -18.06 -10.91 -12.78
N SER A 478 -18.39 -9.78 -13.39
CA SER A 478 -17.49 -9.06 -14.30
C SER A 478 -16.40 -8.31 -13.54
N ILE A 479 -15.18 -8.40 -14.06
CA ILE A 479 -14.05 -7.62 -13.56
C ILE A 479 -14.04 -6.27 -14.27
N SER A 480 -13.93 -5.19 -13.52
CA SER A 480 -13.85 -3.81 -14.03
C SER A 480 -12.41 -3.43 -14.37
N ALA A 481 -12.24 -2.43 -15.24
CA ALA A 481 -10.95 -1.90 -15.69
C ALA A 481 -9.99 -2.93 -16.32
N VAL A 482 -10.53 -3.95 -16.99
CA VAL A 482 -9.75 -4.94 -17.77
C VAL A 482 -10.09 -4.92 -19.24
N LYS A 483 -9.07 -5.14 -20.09
CA LYS A 483 -9.22 -5.42 -21.53
C LYS A 483 -9.56 -6.89 -21.77
N GLY A 484 -9.11 -7.78 -20.89
CA GLY A 484 -9.31 -9.21 -21.00
C GLY A 484 -8.35 -10.01 -20.12
N PRO A 485 -8.49 -11.34 -20.09
CA PRO A 485 -7.48 -12.22 -19.51
C PRO A 485 -6.20 -12.20 -20.36
N ALA A 486 -5.06 -12.44 -19.73
CA ALA A 486 -3.76 -12.50 -20.41
C ALA A 486 -3.71 -13.67 -21.40
N VAL A 487 -4.29 -14.79 -21.01
CA VAL A 487 -4.48 -16.02 -21.80
C VAL A 487 -5.97 -16.26 -22.04
N ASN A 488 -6.36 -16.73 -23.22
CA ASN A 488 -7.75 -17.12 -23.45
C ASN A 488 -7.98 -18.57 -22.99
N ILE A 489 -8.93 -18.76 -22.07
CA ILE A 489 -9.29 -20.10 -21.55
C ILE A 489 -10.58 -20.57 -22.20
N THR A 490 -10.49 -21.64 -23.00
CA THR A 490 -11.65 -22.29 -23.59
C THR A 490 -12.40 -23.15 -22.58
N HIS A 491 -13.54 -23.73 -22.98
CA HIS A 491 -14.28 -24.64 -22.12
C HIS A 491 -13.47 -25.90 -21.76
N ASN A 492 -12.75 -26.45 -22.72
CA ASN A 492 -11.97 -27.67 -22.54
C ASN A 492 -10.73 -27.40 -21.66
N ASP A 493 -10.05 -26.25 -21.88
CA ASP A 493 -8.89 -25.87 -21.05
C ASP A 493 -9.29 -25.72 -19.58
N GLN A 494 -10.51 -25.25 -19.31
CA GLN A 494 -11.00 -25.06 -17.95
C GLN A 494 -11.19 -26.37 -17.18
N GLU A 495 -11.45 -27.49 -17.85
CA GLU A 495 -11.74 -28.78 -17.20
C GLU A 495 -10.60 -29.19 -16.25
N SER A 496 -9.36 -29.16 -16.76
CA SER A 496 -8.15 -29.50 -16.00
C SER A 496 -7.75 -28.44 -14.97
N LEU A 497 -8.21 -27.20 -15.10
CA LEU A 497 -8.04 -26.17 -14.06
C LEU A 497 -8.97 -26.45 -12.87
N ASN A 498 -10.22 -26.80 -13.17
CA ASN A 498 -11.26 -26.90 -12.17
C ASN A 498 -11.20 -28.21 -11.39
N ILE A 499 -10.91 -29.33 -12.06
CA ILE A 499 -10.67 -30.65 -11.46
C ILE A 499 -9.30 -31.13 -11.91
N ASP A 500 -8.44 -31.42 -10.95
CA ASP A 500 -7.18 -32.09 -11.20
C ASP A 500 -7.21 -33.46 -10.53
N THR A 501 -7.06 -34.53 -11.31
CA THR A 501 -7.14 -35.91 -10.83
C THR A 501 -5.84 -36.41 -10.20
N GLU A 502 -4.73 -35.67 -10.33
CA GLU A 502 -3.40 -36.09 -9.88
C GLU A 502 -2.95 -35.31 -8.63
N ALA A 503 -2.79 -33.99 -8.75
CA ALA A 503 -2.44 -33.06 -7.69
C ALA A 503 -3.63 -32.69 -6.78
N GLY A 504 -4.86 -32.81 -7.27
CA GLY A 504 -6.08 -32.57 -6.49
C GLY A 504 -6.42 -31.12 -6.17
N LYS A 505 -5.69 -30.16 -6.77
CA LYS A 505 -5.75 -28.72 -6.47
C LYS A 505 -6.48 -27.95 -7.56
N SER A 506 -7.63 -27.36 -7.22
CA SER A 506 -8.40 -26.53 -8.16
C SER A 506 -7.79 -25.15 -8.35
N VAL A 507 -7.90 -24.63 -9.57
CA VAL A 507 -7.60 -23.24 -9.93
C VAL A 507 -8.82 -22.64 -10.61
N ASN A 508 -9.23 -21.46 -10.15
CA ASN A 508 -10.43 -20.79 -10.68
C ASN A 508 -10.10 -20.05 -11.97
N ALA A 509 -10.86 -20.34 -13.03
CA ALA A 509 -10.65 -19.70 -14.33
C ALA A 509 -11.22 -18.27 -14.36
N ILE A 510 -10.49 -17.35 -15.00
CA ILE A 510 -10.99 -16.05 -15.43
C ILE A 510 -11.17 -16.10 -16.94
N ARG A 511 -12.38 -15.81 -17.43
CA ARG A 511 -12.76 -16.06 -18.83
C ARG A 511 -13.40 -14.86 -19.48
N ALA A 512 -13.10 -14.63 -20.75
CA ALA A 512 -13.78 -13.65 -21.58
C ALA A 512 -15.04 -14.28 -22.21
N PHE A 513 -16.16 -13.57 -22.12
CA PHE A 513 -17.43 -13.95 -22.71
C PHE A 513 -17.95 -12.80 -23.58
N THR A 514 -18.30 -13.11 -24.83
CA THR A 514 -18.94 -12.15 -25.73
C THR A 514 -20.23 -11.61 -25.10
N GLY A 515 -20.35 -10.28 -25.01
CA GLY A 515 -21.51 -9.60 -24.42
C GLY A 515 -21.56 -9.55 -22.88
N LYS A 516 -20.67 -10.25 -22.16
CA LYS A 516 -20.59 -10.20 -20.68
C LYS A 516 -19.25 -9.69 -20.15
N GLY A 517 -18.25 -9.52 -21.01
CA GLY A 517 -16.91 -9.08 -20.64
C GLY A 517 -16.08 -10.20 -20.01
N THR A 518 -15.14 -9.84 -19.16
CA THR A 518 -14.27 -10.78 -18.44
C THR A 518 -14.86 -11.13 -17.08
N LEU A 519 -15.15 -12.41 -16.86
CA LEU A 519 -15.81 -12.91 -15.66
C LEU A 519 -14.87 -13.79 -14.82
N ILE A 520 -14.98 -13.70 -13.50
CA ILE A 520 -14.53 -14.79 -12.61
C ILE A 520 -15.47 -15.99 -12.84
N TRP A 521 -14.90 -17.13 -13.23
CA TRP A 521 -15.64 -18.31 -13.65
C TRP A 521 -15.25 -19.58 -12.87
N GLY A 522 -15.05 -19.43 -11.56
CA GLY A 522 -14.81 -20.51 -10.61
C GLY A 522 -14.95 -20.01 -9.17
N ALA A 523 -15.35 -20.89 -8.25
CA ALA A 523 -15.54 -20.57 -6.82
C ALA A 523 -15.02 -21.68 -5.89
N ARG A 524 -14.01 -22.44 -6.33
CA ARG A 524 -13.39 -23.51 -5.56
C ARG A 524 -12.20 -23.01 -4.73
N THR A 525 -12.01 -23.61 -3.55
CA THR A 525 -10.75 -23.51 -2.80
C THR A 525 -9.68 -24.37 -3.49
N LEU A 526 -8.45 -24.34 -3.01
CA LEU A 526 -7.43 -25.29 -3.46
C LEU A 526 -7.78 -26.73 -3.09
N ALA A 527 -8.65 -26.97 -2.09
CA ALA A 527 -9.14 -28.29 -1.72
C ALA A 527 -10.27 -28.76 -2.66
N GLY A 528 -10.00 -28.78 -3.96
CA GLY A 528 -10.99 -29.03 -5.02
C GLY A 528 -11.69 -30.38 -4.94
N ASN A 529 -10.93 -31.41 -4.57
CA ASN A 529 -11.44 -32.79 -4.46
C ASN A 529 -12.06 -33.09 -3.08
N ASP A 530 -11.99 -32.16 -2.13
CA ASP A 530 -12.65 -32.28 -0.84
C ASP A 530 -14.18 -32.20 -1.03
N ASN A 531 -14.96 -32.91 -0.21
CA ASN A 531 -16.43 -32.91 -0.29
C ASN A 531 -17.07 -31.88 0.64
N GLU A 532 -16.36 -31.42 1.66
CA GLU A 532 -16.81 -30.46 2.67
C GLU A 532 -16.35 -29.04 2.31
N TRP A 533 -15.06 -28.88 2.02
CA TRP A 533 -14.37 -27.59 1.92
C TRP A 533 -14.05 -27.16 0.49
N ARG A 534 -14.72 -27.78 -0.49
CA ARG A 534 -14.54 -27.51 -1.92
C ARG A 534 -14.71 -26.04 -2.30
N TYR A 535 -15.66 -25.34 -1.68
CA TYR A 535 -16.12 -24.04 -2.16
C TYR A 535 -15.69 -22.89 -1.27
N ILE A 536 -15.21 -21.82 -1.91
CA ILE A 536 -14.85 -20.55 -1.26
C ILE A 536 -15.95 -20.03 -0.34
N PRO A 537 -17.22 -19.86 -0.79
CA PRO A 537 -18.27 -19.33 0.08
C PRO A 537 -18.54 -20.18 1.32
N VAL A 538 -18.37 -21.51 1.22
CA VAL A 538 -18.54 -22.41 2.36
C VAL A 538 -17.44 -22.18 3.39
N ARG A 539 -16.16 -22.24 2.99
CA ARG A 539 -15.05 -22.02 3.92
C ARG A 539 -15.08 -20.62 4.54
N ARG A 540 -15.30 -19.58 3.73
CA ARG A 540 -15.32 -18.19 4.21
C ARG A 540 -16.51 -17.92 5.14
N PHE A 541 -17.68 -18.52 4.88
CA PHE A 541 -18.80 -18.45 5.80
C PHE A 541 -18.47 -19.09 7.16
N PHE A 542 -17.85 -20.28 7.16
CA PHE A 542 -17.40 -20.91 8.40
C PHE A 542 -16.39 -20.05 9.17
N ASN A 543 -15.38 -19.47 8.50
CA ASN A 543 -14.44 -18.53 9.14
C ASN A 543 -15.17 -17.37 9.85
N MET A 544 -16.14 -16.74 9.16
CA MET A 544 -16.92 -15.64 9.73
C MET A 544 -17.71 -16.08 10.96
N VAL A 545 -18.39 -17.23 10.90
CA VAL A 545 -19.20 -17.73 12.02
C VAL A 545 -18.32 -18.14 13.20
N GLU A 546 -17.23 -18.88 12.95
CA GLU A 546 -16.26 -19.31 13.96
C GLU A 546 -15.68 -18.10 14.71
N GLU A 547 -15.23 -17.08 13.99
CA GLU A 547 -14.64 -15.89 14.61
C GLU A 547 -15.68 -15.01 15.33
N SER A 548 -16.88 -14.84 14.75
CA SER A 548 -17.98 -14.11 15.41
C SER A 548 -18.38 -14.77 16.74
N VAL A 549 -18.56 -16.09 16.73
CA VAL A 549 -18.94 -16.85 17.93
C VAL A 549 -17.82 -16.81 18.97
N LYS A 550 -16.56 -16.96 18.58
CA LYS A 550 -15.39 -16.85 19.46
C LYS A 550 -15.31 -15.48 20.14
N LYS A 551 -15.44 -14.37 19.40
CA LYS A 551 -15.45 -13.02 20.00
C LYS A 551 -16.64 -12.83 20.93
N ALA A 552 -17.83 -13.29 20.55
CA ALA A 552 -19.03 -13.15 21.38
C ALA A 552 -18.96 -13.96 22.68
N THR A 553 -18.39 -15.17 22.62
CA THR A 553 -18.26 -16.08 23.78
C THR A 553 -17.16 -15.69 24.76
N SER A 554 -16.21 -14.84 24.36
CA SER A 554 -15.13 -14.34 25.23
C SER A 554 -15.62 -13.74 26.55
N ARG A 555 -16.79 -13.09 26.56
CA ARG A 555 -17.40 -12.49 27.77
C ARG A 555 -17.79 -13.51 28.84
N PHE A 556 -17.91 -14.78 28.48
CA PHE A 556 -18.27 -15.86 29.41
C PHE A 556 -17.05 -16.55 30.01
N VAL A 557 -15.84 -16.16 29.62
CA VAL A 557 -14.62 -16.63 30.27
C VAL A 557 -14.62 -16.12 31.71
N PHE A 558 -14.41 -17.02 32.67
CA PHE A 558 -14.50 -16.78 34.12
C PHE A 558 -15.91 -16.59 34.69
N GLU A 559 -16.98 -16.76 33.90
CA GLU A 559 -18.32 -16.92 34.46
C GLU A 559 -18.46 -18.29 35.15
N PRO A 560 -19.39 -18.44 36.13
CA PRO A 560 -19.67 -19.74 36.73
C PRO A 560 -20.02 -20.79 35.65
N ASN A 561 -19.30 -21.92 35.66
CA ASN A 561 -19.53 -23.04 34.73
C ASN A 561 -20.76 -23.86 35.17
N ASP A 562 -21.94 -23.26 35.05
CA ASP A 562 -23.23 -23.83 35.45
C ASP A 562 -24.27 -23.83 34.32
N ALA A 563 -25.40 -24.46 34.57
CA ALA A 563 -26.49 -24.57 33.60
C ALA A 563 -27.03 -23.23 33.11
N ASN A 564 -26.98 -22.16 33.92
CA ASN A 564 -27.45 -20.84 33.51
C ASN A 564 -26.52 -20.24 32.45
N THR A 565 -25.21 -20.35 32.65
CA THR A 565 -24.21 -19.91 31.67
C THR A 565 -24.33 -20.69 30.37
N TRP A 566 -24.49 -22.01 30.44
CA TRP A 566 -24.66 -22.87 29.26
C TRP A 566 -25.87 -22.46 28.42
N VAL A 567 -27.03 -22.25 29.06
CA VAL A 567 -28.26 -21.84 28.37
C VAL A 567 -28.10 -20.47 27.70
N LYS A 568 -27.42 -19.51 28.36
CA LYS A 568 -27.15 -18.19 27.76
C LYS A 568 -26.26 -18.30 26.52
N VAL A 569 -25.17 -19.07 26.61
CA VAL A 569 -24.25 -19.29 25.48
C VAL A 569 -24.97 -19.98 24.32
N ARG A 570 -25.74 -21.04 24.61
CA ARG A 570 -26.53 -21.75 23.59
C ARG A 570 -27.50 -20.82 22.89
N ALA A 571 -28.35 -20.12 23.65
CA ALA A 571 -29.37 -19.23 23.09
C ALA A 571 -28.76 -18.09 22.26
N MET A 572 -27.62 -17.54 22.70
CA MET A 572 -26.89 -16.51 21.95
C MET A 572 -26.45 -17.02 20.56
N ILE A 573 -25.88 -18.22 20.50
CA ILE A 573 -25.39 -18.82 19.25
C ILE A 573 -26.57 -19.26 18.37
N GLU A 574 -27.60 -19.87 18.94
CA GLU A 574 -28.82 -20.27 18.21
C GLU A 574 -29.51 -19.08 17.56
N ASN A 575 -29.64 -17.95 18.28
CA ASN A 575 -30.21 -16.72 17.73
C ASN A 575 -29.39 -16.17 16.57
N PHE A 576 -28.05 -16.23 16.65
CA PHE A 576 -27.19 -15.81 15.55
C PHE A 576 -27.36 -16.68 14.31
N LEU A 577 -27.30 -18.01 14.47
CA LEU A 577 -27.46 -18.96 13.37
C LEU A 577 -28.87 -18.90 12.77
N PHE A 578 -29.89 -18.61 13.58
CA PHE A 578 -31.24 -18.34 13.10
C PHE A 578 -31.29 -17.15 12.14
N LEU A 579 -30.60 -16.04 12.47
CA LEU A 579 -30.51 -14.88 11.58
C LEU A 579 -29.79 -15.22 10.27
N GLN A 580 -28.72 -16.00 10.34
CA GLN A 580 -27.99 -16.46 9.13
C GLN A 580 -28.86 -17.39 8.27
N TRP A 581 -29.63 -18.30 8.86
CA TRP A 581 -30.60 -19.13 8.15
C TRP A 581 -31.70 -18.29 7.49
N ARG A 582 -32.26 -17.31 8.21
CA ARG A 582 -33.25 -16.38 7.64
C ARG A 582 -32.71 -15.55 6.48
N ALA A 583 -31.41 -15.25 6.49
CA ALA A 583 -30.72 -14.56 5.40
C ALA A 583 -30.39 -15.49 4.20
N GLY A 584 -30.66 -16.80 4.31
CA GLY A 584 -30.40 -17.78 3.27
C GLY A 584 -28.97 -18.30 3.23
N ALA A 585 -28.18 -18.10 4.29
CA ALA A 585 -26.80 -18.59 4.39
C ALA A 585 -26.72 -20.10 4.65
N LEU A 586 -27.73 -20.63 5.34
CA LEU A 586 -27.84 -22.03 5.74
C LEU A 586 -28.95 -22.74 4.96
N ALA A 587 -28.69 -23.97 4.53
CA ALA A 587 -29.63 -24.83 3.83
C ALA A 587 -30.50 -25.60 4.82
N GLY A 588 -31.78 -25.78 4.50
CA GLY A 588 -32.75 -26.52 5.33
C GLY A 588 -34.11 -25.82 5.32
N ALA A 589 -35.20 -26.60 5.28
CA ALA A 589 -36.55 -26.04 5.24
C ALA A 589 -36.98 -25.48 6.60
N LYS A 590 -36.36 -25.96 7.68
CA LYS A 590 -36.55 -25.54 9.07
C LYS A 590 -35.21 -25.37 9.79
N PRO A 591 -35.14 -24.57 10.87
CA PRO A 591 -33.89 -24.34 11.61
C PRO A 591 -33.16 -25.62 12.06
N ASP A 592 -33.90 -26.62 12.55
CA ASP A 592 -33.34 -27.90 13.04
C ASP A 592 -32.62 -28.73 11.96
N GLU A 593 -32.91 -28.48 10.67
CA GLU A 593 -32.19 -29.08 9.55
C GLU A 593 -30.94 -28.28 9.16
N ALA A 594 -30.93 -26.99 9.50
CA ALA A 594 -29.91 -26.04 9.07
C ALA A 594 -28.76 -25.92 10.06
N TYR A 595 -29.02 -26.00 11.36
CA TYR A 595 -27.99 -25.94 12.40
C TYR A 595 -28.41 -26.63 13.70
N PHE A 596 -27.43 -26.91 14.56
CA PHE A 596 -27.66 -27.29 15.95
C PHE A 596 -26.59 -26.67 16.86
N VAL A 597 -26.97 -26.41 18.12
CA VAL A 597 -26.05 -26.00 19.18
C VAL A 597 -26.30 -26.87 20.42
N ARG A 598 -25.28 -27.56 20.91
CA ARG A 598 -25.37 -28.45 22.07
C ARG A 598 -24.38 -28.02 23.14
N VAL A 599 -24.85 -27.98 24.38
CA VAL A 599 -24.02 -27.67 25.56
C VAL A 599 -24.75 -28.18 26.81
N GLY A 600 -24.07 -29.01 27.60
CA GLY A 600 -24.57 -29.43 28.90
C GLY A 600 -23.93 -30.70 29.45
N LEU A 601 -24.12 -30.93 30.76
CA LEU A 601 -23.70 -32.16 31.45
C LEU A 601 -24.45 -33.37 30.89
N GLY A 602 -23.70 -34.40 30.48
CA GLY A 602 -24.26 -35.60 29.84
C GLY A 602 -24.68 -35.39 28.38
N GLN A 603 -24.48 -34.19 27.82
CA GLN A 603 -24.69 -33.89 26.40
C GLN A 603 -23.36 -33.69 25.68
N THR A 604 -22.58 -32.69 26.09
CA THR A 604 -21.25 -32.37 25.52
C THR A 604 -20.13 -32.41 26.56
N MET A 605 -20.47 -32.45 27.85
CA MET A 605 -19.52 -32.41 28.96
C MET A 605 -19.79 -33.55 29.94
N THR A 606 -18.70 -34.03 30.54
CA THR A 606 -18.72 -34.90 31.72
C THR A 606 -18.62 -34.08 33.02
N ALA A 607 -18.85 -34.71 34.17
CA ALA A 607 -18.63 -34.07 35.45
C ALA A 607 -17.16 -33.64 35.65
N GLN A 608 -16.22 -34.42 35.08
CA GLN A 608 -14.79 -34.11 35.16
C GLN A 608 -14.44 -32.86 34.34
N ASP A 609 -15.06 -32.68 33.17
CA ASP A 609 -14.85 -31.48 32.35
C ASP A 609 -15.26 -30.22 33.13
N ILE A 610 -16.39 -30.27 33.82
CA ILE A 610 -16.87 -29.16 34.66
C ILE A 610 -15.89 -28.88 35.82
N LEU A 611 -15.43 -29.93 36.52
CA LEU A 611 -14.46 -29.79 37.61
C LEU A 611 -13.12 -29.23 37.12
N ASN A 612 -12.72 -29.56 35.90
CA ASN A 612 -11.52 -29.04 35.25
C ASN A 612 -11.73 -27.63 34.65
N GLY A 613 -12.95 -27.08 34.70
CA GLY A 613 -13.27 -25.75 34.19
C GLY A 613 -13.50 -25.68 32.67
N TYR A 614 -13.70 -26.82 32.00
CA TYR A 614 -14.01 -26.85 30.57
C TYR A 614 -15.52 -26.67 30.32
N MET A 615 -15.84 -25.86 29.31
CA MET A 615 -17.18 -25.75 28.73
C MET A 615 -17.12 -26.12 27.24
N HIS A 616 -17.63 -27.31 26.89
CA HIS A 616 -17.67 -27.77 25.50
C HIS A 616 -19.00 -27.42 24.83
N VAL A 617 -18.94 -26.62 23.76
CA VAL A 617 -20.09 -26.26 22.93
C VAL A 617 -19.90 -26.90 21.56
N GLU A 618 -20.83 -27.76 21.17
CA GLU A 618 -20.84 -28.41 19.86
C GLU A 618 -21.79 -27.65 18.93
N ILE A 619 -21.29 -27.22 17.77
CA ILE A 619 -22.04 -26.41 16.80
C ILE A 619 -21.95 -27.09 15.44
N GLY A 620 -23.10 -27.39 14.83
CA GLY A 620 -23.18 -27.89 13.46
C GLY A 620 -23.98 -26.94 12.57
N MET A 621 -23.57 -26.78 11.31
CA MET A 621 -24.26 -25.91 10.35
C MET A 621 -24.18 -26.46 8.93
N ALA A 622 -25.27 -26.33 8.17
CA ALA A 622 -25.39 -26.76 6.79
C ALA A 622 -25.29 -25.54 5.86
N ALA A 623 -24.07 -25.13 5.49
CA ALA A 623 -23.88 -23.98 4.59
C ALA A 623 -24.41 -24.25 3.17
N VAL A 624 -24.99 -23.22 2.53
CA VAL A 624 -25.47 -23.32 1.15
C VAL A 624 -24.30 -23.53 0.17
N ARG A 625 -24.48 -24.45 -0.77
CA ARG A 625 -23.50 -24.75 -1.83
C ARG A 625 -23.93 -24.11 -3.15
N PRO A 626 -22.98 -23.61 -3.98
CA PRO A 626 -23.32 -23.05 -5.28
C PRO A 626 -23.72 -24.15 -6.28
N ALA A 627 -24.65 -23.82 -7.18
CA ALA A 627 -24.95 -24.64 -8.36
C ALA A 627 -23.89 -24.39 -9.45
N GLU A 628 -22.87 -25.24 -9.49
CA GLU A 628 -21.76 -25.14 -10.46
C GLU A 628 -22.13 -25.69 -11.85
N PHE A 629 -22.97 -26.73 -11.91
CA PHE A 629 -23.36 -27.40 -13.14
C PHE A 629 -24.88 -27.36 -13.33
N ILE A 630 -25.34 -26.92 -14.49
CA ILE A 630 -26.75 -26.97 -14.90
C ILE A 630 -26.85 -27.87 -16.14
N ILE A 631 -27.50 -29.03 -15.99
CA ILE A 631 -27.65 -30.02 -17.06
C ILE A 631 -29.09 -29.98 -17.57
N LEU A 632 -29.27 -29.46 -18.79
CA LEU A 632 -30.58 -29.46 -19.46
C LEU A 632 -30.77 -30.78 -20.22
N LYS A 633 -31.73 -31.59 -19.77
CA LYS A 633 -32.08 -32.86 -20.43
C LYS A 633 -33.35 -32.68 -21.25
N PHE A 634 -33.22 -32.58 -22.57
CA PHE A 634 -34.36 -32.51 -23.48
C PHE A 634 -34.83 -33.93 -23.84
N SER A 635 -36.15 -34.14 -23.83
CA SER A 635 -36.76 -35.34 -24.39
C SER A 635 -37.83 -34.93 -25.39
N HIS A 636 -37.86 -35.60 -26.54
CA HIS A 636 -38.91 -35.41 -27.52
C HIS A 636 -40.13 -36.23 -27.07
N LYS A 637 -41.16 -35.54 -26.56
CA LYS A 637 -42.43 -36.18 -26.23
C LYS A 637 -43.28 -36.28 -27.50
N LEU A 638 -43.58 -37.51 -27.93
CA LEU A 638 -44.49 -37.75 -29.04
C LEU A 638 -45.87 -37.15 -28.75
N GLN A 639 -46.50 -36.60 -29.78
CA GLN A 639 -47.85 -36.04 -29.71
C GLN A 639 -48.84 -37.10 -29.20
N GLN A 640 -49.50 -36.82 -28.08
CA GLN A 640 -50.45 -37.75 -27.43
C GLN A 640 -51.92 -37.50 -27.84
N SER A 641 -52.16 -36.53 -28.72
CA SER A 641 -53.44 -36.26 -29.40
C SER A 641 -53.21 -35.40 -30.63
#